data_AF-A0A974U248-F1
#
_entry.id   AF-A0A974U248-F1
#
_cell.length_a   1.000
_cell.length_b   1.000
_cell.length_c   1.000
_cell.angle_alpha   90.00
_cell.angle_beta   90.00
_cell.angle_gamma   90.00
#
_symmetry.space_group_name_H-M   'P 1'
#
loop_
_entity.id
_entity.type
_entity.pdbx_description
1 polymer ?
#
loop_
_entity_poly.entity_id
_entity_poly.type
_entity_poly.pdbx_seq_one_letter_code
_entity_poly.pdbx_strand_id
1 'polypeptide(L)'
;MFDFIQIIILLFFCSAILFLISNAKIRTVISIILSTFFSLECCSLYYGGSLIDYKFYQHSNFNDVSKSISFFWKEAIFLVLFTIIIFLLFKFIYTKFNTKIKKTYVIVIAIITFILLNISDSVFNNIYKIFKLNNVTEVTLDNALSKLNIDEKDYVYSKDIKAEKGKNIVVISLESYERGFLEDDLKKLTPNLNAFKNKYSYFNMNQGDGSEWTTGSMYTYLTGTPMFFKGQGNAIFQNAIASKITGISHVLDKAGYNQLYLIGNPEFSGVNDLLKTYGINHFEQSYYDQKYGDQSFGIHDFDLFSEAKEQVLDLNNKNAPFALYLSTISTHLPNGRYDERMEKHVSKKESDFEFMVASVDFMIQDFIKFLDTKGILENTTFYIFPDHLIMGNSINVLDKMDKENRSLFLLTNANRDNLSAIEANQPIEQIDLPRIILDGAEIKHNAKFLTDYIKGNKKAFIENNKKKILALNQASISINGFNKDFKISLEDFKDSLTVNTIKIKTNDNSLQFESDSLSINDYRYHAFVFDEHMRVIHYKRKNDKVFSNHLDGRVNILLDIKDVNHINVFLRKGGLISKAKKNYTSEIEILKEDLDNLKLLGEYDFKNETIAENKYFKLNNTEGTFYVTSASNLSSVSSVPSSIVLNGRKLKISKGLNVIQLHNPSWTITYSVDNGNINKLSKIIKKLKQEKRQFIIVADNVEDIESAELRSELKELGLNKLNYIHKGYSYISYYENGIFVEQMDDETLFSQINIKQDDKHKKEINTIKKDPSRFIAHAGGAVDGKTYTNSLEALNYNYSRGFRYFELDFIKTVDNHFVAAHDWGKWKKDNFFKPEDSISLETFMSVKNKGKYTPLSMVEINAWFKNHKDAILVTDKVNTPKEFADAFVDKNRLMMELFSKKAIIEANNNNIKCIAAPRIFKGLSINQKIQLIEDNNIKYISVSRKSIISNKTYYTTLKELGVKIYAYHISFEKWKDENYTLLNEMEFIYGIYADNWNFNE
;
A
#
# COMPACT_ATOMS: atom_id res chain seq x y z
N MET A 1 46.36 10.14 1.21
CA MET A 1 46.49 11.57 1.59
C MET A 1 45.35 12.43 1.05
N PHE A 2 44.95 12.26 -0.21
CA PHE A 2 43.83 12.99 -0.82
C PHE A 2 42.51 12.89 -0.04
N ASP A 3 42.07 11.67 0.33
CA ASP A 3 40.79 11.49 1.03
C ASP A 3 40.76 12.18 2.40
N PHE A 4 41.88 12.16 3.12
CA PHE A 4 41.99 12.87 4.40
C PHE A 4 41.87 14.39 4.23
N ILE A 5 42.45 14.94 3.16
CA ILE A 5 42.28 16.36 2.80
C ILE A 5 40.81 16.65 2.50
N GLN A 6 40.09 15.75 1.81
CA GLN A 6 38.67 15.90 1.53
C GLN A 6 37.81 15.92 2.81
N ILE A 7 38.12 15.09 3.81
CA ILE A 7 37.45 15.13 5.13
C ILE A 7 37.67 16.49 5.81
N ILE A 8 38.88 17.05 5.76
CA ILE A 8 39.17 18.37 6.30
C ILE A 8 38.36 19.45 5.57
N ILE A 9 38.34 19.41 4.23
CA ILE A 9 37.57 20.36 3.42
C ILE A 9 36.06 20.25 3.74
N LEU A 10 35.55 19.04 3.93
CA LEU A 10 34.16 18.79 4.32
C LEU A 10 33.84 19.41 5.69
N LEU A 11 34.75 19.31 6.66
CA LEU A 11 34.59 19.96 7.98
C LEU A 11 34.41 21.48 7.83
N PHE A 12 35.23 22.12 6.99
CA PHE A 12 35.13 23.56 6.71
C PHE A 12 33.83 23.91 5.98
N PHE A 13 33.43 23.11 4.99
CA PHE A 13 32.16 23.29 4.28
C PHE A 13 30.96 23.20 5.23
N CYS A 14 30.87 22.11 6.00
CA CYS A 14 29.79 21.90 6.98
C CYS A 14 29.71 23.06 7.98
N SER A 15 30.86 23.49 8.51
CA SER A 15 30.93 24.62 9.44
C SER A 15 30.43 25.91 8.78
N ALA A 16 30.88 26.21 7.55
CA ALA A 16 30.47 27.39 6.80
C ALA A 16 28.95 27.42 6.55
N ILE A 17 28.34 26.29 6.17
CA ILE A 17 26.89 26.18 6.02
C ILE A 17 26.16 26.52 7.31
N LEU A 18 26.62 26.00 8.46
CA LEU A 18 26.01 26.28 9.76
C LEU A 18 26.09 27.75 10.18
N PHE A 19 27.19 28.45 9.84
CA PHE A 19 27.33 29.91 10.07
C PHE A 19 26.34 30.76 9.27
N LEU A 20 25.91 30.30 8.10
CA LEU A 20 24.97 31.03 7.25
C LEU A 20 23.51 30.91 7.73
N ILE A 21 23.21 29.95 8.61
CA ILE A 21 21.85 29.70 9.12
C ILE A 21 21.57 30.55 10.37
N SER A 22 20.72 31.57 10.21
CA SER A 22 20.32 32.45 11.32
C SER A 22 19.39 31.75 12.33
N ASN A 23 18.46 30.90 11.86
CA ASN A 23 17.45 30.26 12.71
C ASN A 23 18.06 29.11 13.54
N ALA A 24 17.94 29.19 14.87
CA ALA A 24 18.54 28.22 15.79
C ALA A 24 17.96 26.80 15.67
N LYS A 25 16.65 26.66 15.42
CA LYS A 25 16.02 25.35 15.25
C LYS A 25 16.50 24.68 13.96
N ILE A 26 16.47 25.43 12.85
CA ILE A 26 16.95 24.95 11.54
C ILE A 26 18.42 24.56 11.64
N ARG A 27 19.26 25.41 12.23
CA ARG A 27 20.69 25.13 12.40
C ARG A 27 20.96 23.87 13.20
N THR A 28 20.17 23.62 14.25
CA THR A 28 20.30 22.40 15.06
C THR A 28 19.99 21.15 14.23
N VAL A 29 18.89 21.18 13.47
CA VAL A 29 18.51 20.07 12.56
C VAL A 29 19.59 19.83 11.50
N ILE A 30 20.04 20.89 10.82
CA ILE A 30 21.09 20.78 9.81
C ILE A 30 22.41 20.30 10.43
N SER A 31 22.75 20.71 11.66
CA SER A 31 23.94 20.22 12.35
C SER A 31 23.88 18.72 12.60
N ILE A 32 22.71 18.15 12.95
CA ILE A 32 22.55 16.69 13.10
C ILE A 32 22.78 15.98 11.77
N ILE A 33 22.17 16.49 10.69
CA ILE A 33 22.33 15.90 9.33
C ILE A 33 23.79 15.94 8.89
N LEU A 34 24.45 17.10 9.01
CA LEU A 34 25.86 17.25 8.62
C LEU A 34 26.80 16.43 9.50
N SER A 35 26.51 16.29 10.80
CA SER A 35 27.32 15.44 11.69
C SER A 35 27.20 13.97 11.33
N THR A 36 25.97 13.52 11.00
CA THR A 36 25.72 12.15 10.57
C THR A 36 26.45 11.89 9.25
N PHE A 37 26.30 12.78 8.27
CA PHE A 37 26.97 12.67 6.98
C PHE A 37 28.50 12.65 7.11
N PHE A 38 29.07 13.57 7.88
CA PHE A 38 30.51 13.60 8.16
C PHE A 38 31.00 12.31 8.83
N SER A 39 30.22 11.79 9.79
CA SER A 39 30.57 10.56 10.50
C SER A 39 30.51 9.34 9.59
N LEU A 40 29.55 9.28 8.66
CA LEU A 40 29.47 8.24 7.64
C LEU A 40 30.64 8.31 6.64
N GLU A 41 31.09 9.51 6.25
CA GLU A 41 32.30 9.67 5.41
C GLU A 41 33.54 9.16 6.11
N CYS A 42 33.73 9.51 7.39
CA CYS A 42 34.82 8.97 8.20
C CYS A 42 34.71 7.45 8.36
N CYS A 43 33.49 6.93 8.54
CA CYS A 43 33.22 5.49 8.63
C CYS A 43 33.59 4.76 7.32
N SER A 44 33.16 5.28 6.16
CA SER A 44 33.54 4.76 4.84
C SER A 44 35.05 4.72 4.68
N LEU A 45 35.73 5.80 5.04
CA LEU A 45 37.19 5.88 4.90
C LEU A 45 37.92 4.89 5.82
N TYR A 46 37.42 4.71 7.05
CA TYR A 46 38.02 3.81 8.03
C TYR A 46 37.86 2.33 7.66
N TYR A 47 36.63 1.90 7.35
CA TYR A 47 36.32 0.49 7.05
C TYR A 47 36.46 0.12 5.57
N GLY A 48 36.08 1.02 4.67
CA GLY A 48 36.09 0.79 3.22
C GLY A 48 37.39 1.20 2.52
N GLY A 49 38.23 2.00 3.18
CA GLY A 49 39.48 2.52 2.64
C GLY A 49 39.31 3.69 1.64
N SER A 50 38.08 4.16 1.43
CA SER A 50 37.71 5.21 0.48
C SER A 50 36.61 6.11 1.04
N LEU A 51 36.49 7.33 0.52
CA LEU A 51 35.29 8.16 0.75
C LEU A 51 34.02 7.42 0.30
N ILE A 52 32.83 7.87 0.71
CA ILE A 52 31.57 7.22 0.33
C ILE A 52 31.52 7.07 -1.19
N ASP A 53 31.57 5.82 -1.65
CA ASP A 53 31.57 5.43 -3.05
C ASP A 53 30.44 4.42 -3.33
N TYR A 54 30.43 3.85 -4.53
CA TYR A 54 29.40 2.88 -4.91
C TYR A 54 29.46 1.60 -4.06
N LYS A 55 30.65 1.16 -3.64
CA LYS A 55 30.83 0.01 -2.76
C LYS A 55 30.24 0.28 -1.38
N PHE A 56 30.51 1.44 -0.78
CA PHE A 56 29.88 1.83 0.49
C PHE A 56 28.35 1.90 0.34
N TYR A 57 27.85 2.46 -0.75
CA TYR A 57 26.42 2.50 -1.04
C TYR A 57 25.80 1.10 -1.10
N GLN A 58 26.47 0.12 -1.71
CA GLN A 58 25.98 -1.27 -1.79
C GLN A 58 25.83 -1.94 -0.42
N HIS A 59 26.69 -1.60 0.55
CA HIS A 59 26.68 -2.18 1.90
C HIS A 59 25.86 -1.36 2.92
N SER A 60 25.30 -0.21 2.53
CA SER A 60 24.60 0.71 3.44
C SER A 60 23.13 0.36 3.70
N ASN A 61 22.66 -0.83 3.33
CA ASN A 61 21.26 -1.22 3.53
C ASN A 61 20.97 -1.59 4.99
N PHE A 62 19.82 -1.17 5.51
CA PHE A 62 19.41 -1.42 6.89
C PHE A 62 19.37 -2.91 7.26
N ASN A 63 18.98 -3.79 6.34
CA ASN A 63 18.92 -5.23 6.59
C ASN A 63 20.31 -5.85 6.73
N ASP A 64 21.28 -5.43 5.91
CA ASP A 64 22.64 -5.96 5.96
C ASP A 64 23.38 -5.39 7.18
N VAL A 65 23.16 -4.11 7.49
CA VAL A 65 23.65 -3.46 8.71
C VAL A 65 23.06 -4.10 9.96
N SER A 66 21.77 -4.42 9.99
CA SER A 66 21.12 -5.02 11.17
C SER A 66 21.56 -6.46 11.41
N LYS A 67 21.68 -7.28 10.35
CA LYS A 67 22.23 -8.65 10.46
C LYS A 67 23.69 -8.65 10.93
N SER A 68 24.45 -7.61 10.57
CA SER A 68 25.85 -7.47 10.97
C SER A 68 26.04 -6.82 12.35
N ILE A 69 24.98 -6.24 12.95
CA ILE A 69 25.11 -5.41 14.16
C ILE A 69 25.53 -6.21 15.39
N SER A 70 25.22 -7.51 15.45
CA SER A 70 25.63 -8.40 16.54
C SER A 70 27.15 -8.55 16.62
N PHE A 71 27.85 -8.41 15.49
CA PHE A 71 29.31 -8.47 15.41
C PHE A 71 29.95 -7.08 15.55
N PHE A 72 29.33 -6.06 14.94
CA PHE A 72 29.85 -4.69 14.92
C PHE A 72 29.20 -3.76 15.96
N TRP A 73 28.66 -4.30 17.06
CA TRP A 73 27.92 -3.48 18.03
C TRP A 73 28.80 -2.44 18.73
N LYS A 74 30.08 -2.77 18.98
CA LYS A 74 31.04 -1.82 19.59
C LYS A 74 31.33 -0.67 18.65
N GLU A 75 31.50 -0.99 17.38
CA GLU A 75 31.74 -0.07 16.27
C GLU A 75 30.52 0.82 16.01
N ALA A 76 29.31 0.25 16.11
CA ALA A 76 28.06 0.99 16.02
C ALA A 76 27.91 2.00 17.18
N ILE A 77 28.21 1.58 18.42
CA ILE A 77 28.24 2.49 19.57
C ILE A 77 29.28 3.59 19.36
N PHE A 78 30.48 3.22 18.91
CA PHE A 78 31.54 4.18 18.60
C PHE A 78 31.11 5.19 17.54
N LEU A 79 30.45 4.76 16.47
CA LEU A 79 29.93 5.64 15.42
C LEU A 79 28.87 6.61 15.96
N VAL A 80 27.96 6.15 16.84
CA VAL A 80 26.96 7.01 17.48
C VAL A 80 27.64 8.05 18.39
N LEU A 81 28.57 7.61 19.25
CA LEU A 81 29.32 8.51 20.13
C LEU A 81 30.15 9.52 19.33
N PHE A 82 30.82 9.06 18.26
CA PHE A 82 31.57 9.90 17.35
C PHE A 82 30.66 10.94 16.68
N THR A 83 29.48 10.54 16.21
CA THR A 83 28.49 11.45 15.64
C THR A 83 28.04 12.53 16.63
N ILE A 84 27.84 12.15 17.90
CA ILE A 84 27.53 13.09 18.98
C ILE A 84 28.70 14.06 19.21
N ILE A 85 29.94 13.58 19.22
CA ILE A 85 31.13 14.42 19.37
C ILE A 85 31.24 15.42 18.21
N ILE A 86 31.04 14.97 16.97
CA ILE A 86 31.05 15.85 15.79
C ILE A 86 29.94 16.90 15.86
N PHE A 87 28.75 16.52 16.33
CA PHE A 87 27.66 17.47 16.56
C PHE A 87 28.03 18.52 17.61
N LEU A 88 28.63 18.12 18.73
CA LEU A 88 29.10 19.04 19.76
C LEU A 88 30.23 19.94 19.25
N LEU A 89 31.13 19.40 18.42
CA LEU A 89 32.19 20.15 17.76
C LEU A 89 31.63 21.24 16.84
N PHE A 90 30.68 20.91 15.97
CA PHE A 90 30.02 21.89 15.11
C PHE A 90 29.30 22.97 15.90
N LYS A 91 28.61 22.59 16.99
CA LYS A 91 27.98 23.54 17.91
C LYS A 91 29.01 24.48 18.54
N PHE A 92 30.14 23.94 19.01
CA PHE A 92 31.23 24.71 19.60
C PHE A 92 31.86 25.70 18.60
N ILE A 93 32.22 25.23 17.41
CA ILE A 93 32.82 26.05 16.34
C ILE A 93 31.88 27.21 16.01
N TYR A 94 30.60 26.92 15.76
CA TYR A 94 29.63 27.96 15.46
C TYR A 94 29.49 28.97 16.62
N THR A 95 29.24 28.51 17.85
CA THR A 95 29.01 29.42 18.99
C THR A 95 30.23 30.30 19.28
N LYS A 96 31.46 29.79 19.12
CA LYS A 96 32.69 30.52 19.45
C LYS A 96 33.08 31.55 18.39
N PHE A 97 32.78 31.29 17.11
CA PHE A 97 33.30 32.09 15.99
C PHE A 97 32.23 32.88 15.21
N ASN A 98 30.93 32.66 15.45
CA ASN A 98 29.86 33.25 14.62
C ASN A 98 29.79 34.78 14.70
N THR A 99 30.30 35.38 15.78
CA THR A 99 30.38 36.83 15.94
C THR A 99 31.73 37.42 15.53
N LYS A 100 32.74 36.57 15.27
CA LYS A 100 34.13 36.99 14.99
C LYS A 100 34.48 37.03 13.50
N ILE A 101 33.70 36.37 12.65
CA ILE A 101 33.98 36.23 11.22
C ILE A 101 32.90 36.95 10.41
N LYS A 102 33.30 37.78 9.45
CA LYS A 102 32.36 38.44 8.53
C LYS A 102 31.68 37.39 7.64
N LYS A 103 30.34 37.48 7.49
CA LYS A 103 29.56 36.57 6.65
C LYS A 103 30.08 36.46 5.21
N THR A 104 30.63 37.55 4.66
CA THR A 104 31.24 37.55 3.32
C THR A 104 32.38 36.55 3.19
N TYR A 105 33.25 36.44 4.18
CA TYR A 105 34.33 35.44 4.20
C TYR A 105 33.80 34.01 4.32
N VAL A 106 32.75 33.81 5.13
CA VAL A 106 32.08 32.50 5.26
C VAL A 106 31.50 32.02 3.93
N ILE A 107 30.86 32.92 3.17
CA ILE A 107 30.32 32.61 1.84
C ILE A 107 31.46 32.20 0.89
N VAL A 108 32.57 32.94 0.88
CA VAL A 108 33.73 32.62 0.03
C VAL A 108 34.31 31.24 0.40
N ILE A 109 34.46 30.95 1.70
CA ILE A 109 34.92 29.63 2.16
C ILE A 109 33.94 28.53 1.73
N ALA A 110 32.63 28.74 1.87
CA ALA A 110 31.62 27.77 1.44
C ALA A 110 31.71 27.47 -0.06
N ILE A 111 31.91 28.49 -0.90
CA ILE A 111 32.04 28.33 -2.35
C ILE A 111 33.34 27.59 -2.71
N ILE A 112 34.48 27.99 -2.14
CA ILE A 112 35.77 27.34 -2.42
C ILE A 112 35.74 25.87 -2.01
N THR A 113 35.29 25.59 -0.78
CA THR A 113 35.19 24.22 -0.28
C THR A 113 34.18 23.39 -1.09
N PHE A 114 33.05 23.98 -1.52
CA PHE A 114 32.12 23.31 -2.42
C PHE A 114 32.78 22.92 -3.76
N ILE A 115 33.55 23.82 -4.38
CA ILE A 115 34.26 23.53 -5.64
C ILE A 115 35.25 22.38 -5.43
N LEU A 116 36.05 22.43 -4.36
CA LEU A 116 37.04 21.38 -4.07
C LEU A 116 36.40 20.02 -3.77
N LEU A 117 35.23 20.00 -3.14
CA LEU A 117 34.46 18.78 -2.86
C LEU A 117 33.77 18.20 -4.11
N ASN A 118 33.81 18.87 -5.27
CA ASN A 118 33.25 18.41 -6.55
C ASN A 118 34.30 17.95 -7.59
N ILE A 119 35.60 17.94 -7.25
CA ILE A 119 36.68 17.45 -8.15
C ILE A 119 36.55 15.92 -8.36
N SER A 120 37.31 15.31 -9.28
CA SER A 120 37.30 13.84 -9.42
C SER A 120 37.55 13.14 -8.08
N ASP A 121 36.72 12.14 -7.80
CA ASP A 121 36.84 11.22 -6.67
C ASP A 121 36.73 11.85 -5.27
N SER A 122 36.20 13.08 -5.19
CA SER A 122 35.88 13.76 -3.94
C SER A 122 34.46 13.46 -3.44
N VAL A 123 34.18 13.84 -2.19
CA VAL A 123 32.91 13.63 -1.46
C VAL A 123 31.66 13.88 -2.31
N PHE A 124 31.47 15.10 -2.85
CA PHE A 124 30.24 15.41 -3.60
C PHE A 124 30.23 14.81 -5.00
N ASN A 125 31.39 14.60 -5.62
CA ASN A 125 31.45 13.92 -6.90
C ASN A 125 31.05 12.45 -6.77
N ASN A 126 31.51 11.75 -5.74
CA ASN A 126 31.13 10.35 -5.52
C ASN A 126 29.63 10.21 -5.26
N ILE A 127 29.05 11.10 -4.44
CA ILE A 127 27.59 11.17 -4.25
C ILE A 127 26.87 11.44 -5.56
N TYR A 128 27.39 12.38 -6.36
CA TYR A 128 26.84 12.65 -7.69
C TYR A 128 26.93 11.42 -8.60
N LYS A 129 28.04 10.69 -8.63
CA LYS A 129 28.21 9.44 -9.40
C LYS A 129 27.17 8.39 -8.98
N ILE A 130 26.97 8.19 -7.67
CA ILE A 130 25.95 7.27 -7.13
C ILE A 130 24.54 7.70 -7.56
N PHE A 131 24.20 8.98 -7.40
CA PHE A 131 22.91 9.53 -7.84
C PHE A 131 22.71 9.36 -9.35
N LYS A 132 23.76 9.59 -10.14
CA LYS A 132 23.72 9.43 -11.60
C LYS A 132 23.51 7.97 -12.02
N LEU A 133 24.03 7.01 -11.26
CA LEU A 133 23.82 5.57 -11.49
C LEU A 133 22.38 5.15 -11.14
N ASN A 134 21.85 5.64 -10.02
CA ASN A 134 20.48 5.32 -9.58
C ASN A 134 19.39 5.90 -10.50
N ASN A 135 19.70 6.93 -11.30
CA ASN A 135 18.77 7.54 -12.26
C ASN A 135 18.90 7.01 -13.71
N VAL A 136 19.63 5.92 -13.94
CA VAL A 136 19.69 5.30 -15.28
C VAL A 136 18.31 4.79 -15.67
N THR A 137 17.84 5.06 -16.90
CA THR A 137 16.53 4.55 -17.36
C THR A 137 16.63 3.08 -17.70
N GLU A 138 15.58 2.32 -17.41
CA GLU A 138 15.49 0.92 -17.83
C GLU A 138 15.40 0.82 -19.37
N VAL A 139 15.99 -0.22 -19.92
CA VAL A 139 16.04 -0.48 -21.37
C VAL A 139 15.95 -1.98 -21.64
N THR A 140 15.65 -2.36 -22.88
CA THR A 140 15.77 -3.75 -23.33
C THR A 140 17.24 -4.18 -23.39
N LEU A 141 17.48 -5.50 -23.34
CA LEU A 141 18.83 -6.05 -23.42
C LEU A 141 19.53 -5.63 -24.71
N ASP A 142 18.84 -5.70 -25.84
CA ASP A 142 19.39 -5.34 -27.16
C ASP A 142 19.77 -3.84 -27.23
N ASN A 143 18.96 -2.98 -26.61
CA ASN A 143 19.27 -1.54 -26.52
C ASN A 143 20.47 -1.29 -25.60
N ALA A 144 20.59 -2.04 -24.49
CA ALA A 144 21.75 -1.94 -23.61
C ALA A 144 23.06 -2.38 -24.31
N LEU A 145 23.02 -3.49 -25.05
CA LEU A 145 24.12 -3.97 -25.89
C LEU A 145 24.51 -2.93 -26.95
N SER A 146 23.53 -2.41 -27.69
CA SER A 146 23.75 -1.39 -28.72
C SER A 146 24.40 -0.12 -28.16
N LYS A 147 24.00 0.34 -26.95
CA LYS A 147 24.63 1.49 -26.28
C LYS A 147 26.09 1.27 -25.91
N LEU A 148 26.51 0.02 -25.73
CA LEU A 148 27.90 -0.39 -25.52
C LEU A 148 28.65 -0.61 -26.84
N ASN A 149 28.03 -0.32 -27.99
CA ASN A 149 28.53 -0.62 -29.33
C ASN A 149 28.74 -2.12 -29.57
N ILE A 150 27.92 -2.96 -28.93
CA ILE A 150 27.88 -4.40 -29.18
C ILE A 150 26.74 -4.66 -30.16
N ASP A 151 27.08 -5.20 -31.33
CA ASP A 151 26.07 -5.59 -32.34
C ASP A 151 25.29 -6.81 -31.84
N GLU A 152 23.97 -6.71 -31.82
CA GLU A 152 23.08 -7.80 -31.40
C GLU A 152 23.28 -9.08 -32.24
N LYS A 153 23.72 -8.95 -33.49
CA LYS A 153 23.99 -10.09 -34.38
C LYS A 153 25.29 -10.80 -34.06
N ASP A 154 26.21 -10.09 -33.40
CA ASP A 154 27.51 -10.62 -32.98
C ASP A 154 27.48 -11.19 -31.55
N TYR A 155 26.47 -10.80 -30.76
CA TYR A 155 26.25 -11.30 -29.41
C TYR A 155 25.63 -12.70 -29.40
N VAL A 156 26.18 -13.59 -28.56
CA VAL A 156 25.66 -14.94 -28.36
C VAL A 156 24.83 -14.94 -27.09
N TYR A 157 23.50 -15.05 -27.23
CA TYR A 157 22.58 -15.17 -26.10
C TYR A 157 22.64 -16.57 -25.49
N SER A 158 22.24 -16.71 -24.22
CA SER A 158 22.27 -18.00 -23.50
C SER A 158 21.58 -19.15 -24.24
N LYS A 159 20.46 -18.88 -24.91
CA LYS A 159 19.72 -19.84 -25.75
C LYS A 159 20.47 -20.31 -27.00
N ASP A 160 21.39 -19.50 -27.51
CA ASP A 160 22.13 -19.70 -28.77
C ASP A 160 23.55 -20.25 -28.52
N ILE A 161 23.88 -20.53 -27.24
CA ILE A 161 25.15 -21.15 -26.86
C ILE A 161 25.22 -22.57 -27.45
N LYS A 162 26.38 -22.88 -28.00
CA LYS A 162 26.84 -24.22 -28.34
C LYS A 162 28.09 -24.46 -27.51
N ALA A 163 28.11 -25.57 -26.77
CA ALA A 163 29.24 -25.93 -25.95
C ALA A 163 29.45 -27.46 -25.94
N GLU A 164 30.70 -27.89 -25.87
CA GLU A 164 31.12 -29.29 -25.70
C GLU A 164 31.98 -29.40 -24.43
N LYS A 165 31.79 -30.48 -23.67
CA LYS A 165 32.50 -30.67 -22.40
C LYS A 165 34.03 -30.77 -22.58
N GLY A 166 34.74 -30.22 -21.61
CA GLY A 166 36.18 -30.38 -21.39
C GLY A 166 36.45 -31.09 -20.06
N LYS A 167 37.45 -30.60 -19.32
CA LYS A 167 37.82 -31.07 -17.98
C LYS A 167 36.83 -30.59 -16.91
N ASN A 168 36.84 -31.23 -15.75
CA ASN A 168 36.15 -30.73 -14.55
C ASN A 168 36.75 -29.40 -14.10
N ILE A 169 35.96 -28.60 -13.40
CA ILE A 169 36.37 -27.28 -12.90
C ILE A 169 36.31 -27.27 -11.38
N VAL A 170 37.34 -26.72 -10.75
CA VAL A 170 37.35 -26.34 -9.32
C VAL A 170 37.73 -24.87 -9.21
N VAL A 171 36.87 -24.04 -8.62
CA VAL A 171 37.15 -22.64 -8.36
C VAL A 171 37.22 -22.41 -6.85
N ILE A 172 38.28 -21.77 -6.37
CA ILE A 172 38.45 -21.39 -4.98
C ILE A 172 38.68 -19.88 -4.92
N SER A 173 37.63 -19.16 -4.53
CA SER A 173 37.61 -17.71 -4.32
C SER A 173 38.05 -17.41 -2.88
N LEU A 174 39.16 -16.69 -2.74
CA LEU A 174 39.79 -16.42 -1.44
C LEU A 174 39.38 -15.05 -0.90
N GLU A 175 38.62 -15.03 0.19
CA GLU A 175 38.19 -13.83 0.91
C GLU A 175 39.37 -12.94 1.32
N SER A 176 39.42 -11.72 0.82
CA SER A 176 40.40 -10.70 1.24
C SER A 176 41.87 -11.12 1.15
N TYR A 177 42.23 -11.99 0.19
CA TYR A 177 43.63 -12.27 -0.14
C TYR A 177 44.20 -11.26 -1.15
N GLU A 178 45.53 -11.18 -1.23
CA GLU A 178 46.25 -10.28 -2.11
C GLU A 178 47.55 -10.90 -2.61
N ARG A 179 48.06 -10.37 -3.72
CA ARG A 179 49.38 -10.72 -4.26
C ARG A 179 50.50 -10.56 -3.21
N GLY A 180 50.36 -9.59 -2.31
CA GLY A 180 51.32 -9.35 -1.23
C GLY A 180 51.56 -10.56 -0.32
N PHE A 181 50.60 -11.48 -0.17
CA PHE A 181 50.82 -12.72 0.58
C PHE A 181 51.74 -13.71 -0.14
N LEU A 182 51.93 -13.56 -1.44
CA LEU A 182 52.85 -14.38 -2.24
C LEU A 182 54.23 -13.73 -2.40
N GLU A 183 54.46 -12.63 -1.69
CA GLU A 183 55.63 -11.77 -1.80
C GLU A 183 56.15 -11.36 -0.41
N ASP A 184 57.30 -10.71 -0.38
CA ASP A 184 57.88 -10.06 0.80
C ASP A 184 57.94 -10.93 2.07
N ASP A 185 57.67 -10.32 3.23
CA ASP A 185 57.68 -10.93 4.56
C ASP A 185 56.47 -11.83 4.81
N LEU A 186 55.44 -11.76 3.97
CA LEU A 186 54.17 -12.47 4.14
C LEU A 186 54.13 -13.82 3.44
N LYS A 187 55.05 -14.10 2.50
CA LYS A 187 55.17 -15.42 1.84
C LYS A 187 55.30 -16.60 2.81
N LYS A 188 55.81 -16.36 4.03
CA LYS A 188 55.90 -17.37 5.10
C LYS A 188 54.53 -17.83 5.63
N LEU A 189 53.49 -17.04 5.41
CA LEU A 189 52.11 -17.37 5.76
C LEU A 189 51.45 -18.26 4.71
N THR A 190 51.90 -18.22 3.45
CA THR A 190 51.30 -18.98 2.34
C THR A 190 52.31 -19.89 1.62
N PRO A 191 53.04 -20.77 2.33
CA PRO A 191 54.06 -21.60 1.71
C PRO A 191 53.51 -22.51 0.60
N ASN A 192 52.26 -22.97 0.70
CA ASN A 192 51.69 -23.86 -0.30
C ASN A 192 51.25 -23.13 -1.57
N LEU A 193 50.59 -21.96 -1.44
CA LEU A 193 50.27 -21.12 -2.60
C LEU A 193 51.54 -20.64 -3.32
N ASN A 194 52.63 -20.36 -2.59
CA ASN A 194 53.92 -20.07 -3.20
C ASN A 194 54.52 -21.28 -3.94
N ALA A 195 54.37 -22.49 -3.40
CA ALA A 195 54.76 -23.70 -4.12
C ALA A 195 53.93 -23.90 -5.40
N PHE A 196 52.62 -23.62 -5.34
CA PHE A 196 51.73 -23.65 -6.50
C PHE A 196 52.10 -22.60 -7.56
N LYS A 197 52.44 -21.38 -7.14
CA LYS A 197 52.94 -20.31 -8.03
C LYS A 197 54.16 -20.74 -8.85
N ASN A 198 55.05 -21.54 -8.26
CA ASN A 198 56.24 -22.05 -8.94
C ASN A 198 55.97 -23.28 -9.82
N LYS A 199 54.93 -24.07 -9.49
CA LYS A 199 54.59 -25.32 -10.19
C LYS A 199 53.61 -25.10 -11.35
N TYR A 200 52.67 -24.17 -11.20
CA TYR A 200 51.52 -24.00 -12.08
C TYR A 200 51.50 -22.60 -12.72
N SER A 201 50.53 -22.35 -13.59
CA SER A 201 50.36 -21.06 -14.24
C SER A 201 49.94 -19.99 -13.24
N TYR A 202 50.59 -18.84 -13.31
CA TYR A 202 50.37 -17.68 -12.43
C TYR A 202 50.17 -16.40 -13.24
N PHE A 203 49.19 -15.61 -12.84
CA PHE A 203 48.90 -14.30 -13.42
C PHE A 203 48.72 -13.25 -12.33
N ASN A 204 49.32 -12.07 -12.52
CA ASN A 204 48.91 -10.88 -11.77
C ASN A 204 47.52 -10.48 -12.23
N MET A 205 46.66 -10.09 -11.29
CA MET A 205 45.30 -9.66 -11.60
C MET A 205 45.00 -8.30 -10.97
N ASN A 206 44.43 -7.39 -11.73
CA ASN A 206 43.97 -6.11 -11.21
C ASN A 206 42.59 -6.27 -10.56
N GLN A 207 42.35 -5.52 -9.48
CA GLN A 207 41.00 -5.36 -8.95
C GLN A 207 40.18 -4.47 -9.88
N GLY A 208 39.02 -4.97 -10.31
CA GLY A 208 38.08 -4.28 -11.17
C GLY A 208 37.04 -3.49 -10.37
N ASP A 209 36.67 -2.31 -10.87
CA ASP A 209 35.56 -1.51 -10.35
C ASP A 209 34.25 -2.33 -10.37
N GLY A 210 33.45 -2.29 -9.31
CA GLY A 210 32.25 -3.14 -9.20
C GLY A 210 32.53 -4.63 -8.95
N SER A 211 33.80 -5.00 -8.68
CA SER A 211 34.25 -6.35 -8.33
C SER A 211 35.01 -6.37 -7.00
N GLU A 212 34.81 -5.33 -6.19
CA GLU A 212 35.68 -4.95 -5.07
C GLU A 212 35.20 -5.50 -3.72
N TRP A 213 34.23 -6.40 -3.73
CA TRP A 213 33.65 -7.11 -2.59
C TRP A 213 33.22 -8.52 -3.04
N THR A 214 33.04 -9.44 -2.11
CA THR A 214 32.83 -10.88 -2.38
C THR A 214 31.76 -11.16 -3.45
N THR A 215 30.52 -10.66 -3.27
CA THR A 215 29.44 -10.84 -4.25
C THR A 215 29.72 -10.17 -5.59
N GLY A 216 30.40 -9.01 -5.60
CA GLY A 216 30.78 -8.30 -6.82
C GLY A 216 31.80 -9.09 -7.64
N SER A 217 32.80 -9.66 -6.97
CA SER A 217 33.78 -10.55 -7.59
C SER A 217 33.11 -11.84 -8.10
N MET A 218 32.22 -12.44 -7.29
CA MET A 218 31.44 -13.61 -7.66
C MET A 218 30.62 -13.39 -8.93
N TYR A 219 29.83 -12.32 -8.97
CA TYR A 219 29.08 -11.94 -10.15
C TYR A 219 30.02 -11.77 -11.36
N THR A 220 31.12 -11.05 -11.18
CA THR A 220 32.06 -10.72 -12.26
C THR A 220 32.72 -11.96 -12.87
N TYR A 221 33.20 -12.92 -12.08
CA TYR A 221 33.78 -14.13 -12.66
C TYR A 221 32.72 -15.07 -13.24
N LEU A 222 31.48 -15.03 -12.76
CA LEU A 222 30.39 -15.84 -13.34
C LEU A 222 29.88 -15.27 -14.67
N THR A 223 29.92 -13.95 -14.86
CA THR A 223 29.28 -13.28 -16.01
C THR A 223 30.24 -12.59 -16.98
N GLY A 224 31.45 -12.24 -16.53
CA GLY A 224 32.37 -11.37 -17.25
C GLY A 224 31.94 -9.90 -17.26
N THR A 225 30.99 -9.50 -16.42
CA THR A 225 30.51 -8.12 -16.29
C THR A 225 30.70 -7.61 -14.86
N PRO A 226 31.19 -6.37 -14.67
CA PRO A 226 31.23 -5.75 -13.34
C PRO A 226 29.83 -5.63 -12.70
N MET A 227 29.73 -5.77 -11.37
CA MET A 227 28.45 -5.75 -10.65
C MET A 227 27.93 -4.31 -10.41
N PHE A 228 27.41 -3.68 -11.45
CA PHE A 228 26.64 -2.43 -11.33
C PHE A 228 25.15 -2.67 -11.45
N PHE A 229 24.39 -2.40 -10.39
CA PHE A 229 22.93 -2.52 -10.31
C PHE A 229 22.29 -1.31 -9.62
N LYS A 230 20.99 -1.12 -9.82
CA LYS A 230 20.18 -0.31 -8.89
C LYS A 230 19.77 -1.17 -7.70
N GLY A 231 19.67 -0.56 -6.53
CA GLY A 231 19.39 -1.27 -5.28
C GLY A 231 20.67 -1.66 -4.54
N GLN A 232 20.50 -2.31 -3.39
CA GLN A 232 21.56 -2.64 -2.44
C GLN A 232 21.45 -4.09 -1.96
N GLY A 233 22.59 -4.76 -1.82
CA GLY A 233 22.72 -6.08 -1.17
C GLY A 233 21.70 -7.11 -1.68
N ASN A 234 20.98 -7.74 -0.73
CA ASN A 234 19.99 -8.79 -1.00
C ASN A 234 18.90 -8.38 -2.03
N ALA A 235 18.59 -7.08 -2.17
CA ALA A 235 17.50 -6.62 -3.04
C ALA A 235 17.81 -6.68 -4.55
N ILE A 236 19.08 -6.91 -4.94
CA ILE A 236 19.47 -6.89 -6.36
C ILE A 236 18.89 -8.08 -7.13
N PHE A 237 19.12 -9.29 -6.62
CA PHE A 237 18.69 -10.56 -7.25
C PHE A 237 17.42 -11.14 -6.65
N GLN A 238 16.87 -10.51 -5.61
CA GLN A 238 15.58 -10.92 -5.08
C GLN A 238 14.59 -11.07 -6.24
N ASN A 239 13.97 -12.27 -6.36
CA ASN A 239 12.98 -12.62 -7.38
C ASN A 239 13.48 -12.82 -8.82
N ALA A 240 14.79 -12.70 -9.03
CA ALA A 240 15.41 -13.04 -10.30
C ALA A 240 15.33 -14.56 -10.51
N ILE A 241 14.89 -14.97 -11.71
CA ILE A 241 14.70 -16.39 -12.05
C ILE A 241 15.61 -16.90 -13.15
N ALA A 242 16.17 -15.98 -13.94
CA ALA A 242 17.12 -16.32 -14.98
C ALA A 242 17.93 -15.09 -15.35
N SER A 243 19.15 -15.30 -15.84
CA SER A 243 19.91 -14.27 -16.52
C SER A 243 19.80 -14.44 -18.04
N LYS A 244 19.66 -13.33 -18.76
CA LYS A 244 19.64 -13.27 -20.23
C LYS A 244 21.04 -13.05 -20.81
N ILE A 245 22.01 -12.64 -19.98
CA ILE A 245 23.39 -12.50 -20.45
C ILE A 245 24.08 -13.84 -20.37
N THR A 246 24.96 -14.07 -21.33
CA THR A 246 25.82 -15.23 -21.33
C THR A 246 26.82 -15.15 -20.17
N GLY A 247 26.92 -16.26 -19.44
CA GLY A 247 27.78 -16.44 -18.27
C GLY A 247 28.35 -17.85 -18.26
N ILE A 248 29.32 -18.14 -17.37
CA ILE A 248 29.93 -19.47 -17.23
C ILE A 248 28.85 -20.53 -17.06
N SER A 249 27.88 -20.30 -16.18
CA SER A 249 26.87 -21.31 -15.85
C SER A 249 26.07 -21.76 -17.07
N HIS A 250 25.68 -20.82 -17.94
CA HIS A 250 24.97 -21.15 -19.19
C HIS A 250 25.82 -21.99 -20.15
N VAL A 251 27.12 -21.73 -20.23
CA VAL A 251 28.06 -22.51 -21.06
C VAL A 251 28.20 -23.93 -20.50
N LEU A 252 28.40 -24.04 -19.18
CA LEU A 252 28.57 -25.31 -18.49
C LEU A 252 27.31 -26.17 -18.53
N ASP A 253 26.12 -25.58 -18.35
CA ASP A 253 24.84 -26.27 -18.52
C ASP A 253 24.69 -26.82 -19.94
N LYS A 254 25.04 -26.01 -20.95
CA LYS A 254 24.98 -26.45 -22.35
C LYS A 254 25.97 -27.56 -22.66
N ALA A 255 27.11 -27.58 -21.98
CA ALA A 255 28.13 -28.63 -22.06
C ALA A 255 27.81 -29.87 -21.19
N GLY A 256 26.74 -29.84 -20.39
CA GLY A 256 26.28 -30.96 -19.57
C GLY A 256 27.00 -31.12 -18.22
N TYR A 257 27.45 -30.03 -17.61
CA TYR A 257 28.14 -30.03 -16.32
C TYR A 257 27.16 -30.06 -15.14
N ASN A 258 27.53 -30.80 -14.09
CA ASN A 258 26.94 -30.65 -12.77
C ASN A 258 27.63 -29.51 -12.03
N GLN A 259 26.91 -28.43 -11.74
CA GLN A 259 27.45 -27.26 -11.05
C GLN A 259 27.04 -27.26 -9.58
N LEU A 260 27.99 -27.05 -8.68
CA LEU A 260 27.77 -26.93 -7.23
C LEU A 260 28.62 -25.80 -6.64
N TYR A 261 27.98 -24.89 -5.91
CA TYR A 261 28.62 -23.81 -5.18
C TYR A 261 28.57 -24.08 -3.68
N LEU A 262 29.73 -23.98 -3.02
CA LEU A 262 29.88 -24.08 -1.58
C LEU A 262 30.27 -22.71 -1.01
N ILE A 263 29.40 -22.18 -0.16
CA ILE A 263 29.63 -20.95 0.60
C ILE A 263 29.03 -21.12 1.99
N GLY A 264 29.72 -20.63 3.01
CA GLY A 264 29.33 -20.89 4.39
C GLY A 264 28.05 -20.19 4.85
N ASN A 265 27.65 -19.09 4.19
CA ASN A 265 26.43 -18.33 4.48
C ASN A 265 25.77 -17.84 3.17
N PRO A 266 25.00 -18.70 2.48
CA PRO A 266 24.38 -18.35 1.20
C PRO A 266 23.30 -17.26 1.33
N GLU A 267 22.66 -17.08 2.49
CA GLU A 267 21.57 -16.11 2.69
C GLU A 267 22.05 -14.66 2.92
N PHE A 268 23.38 -14.45 2.93
CA PHE A 268 23.99 -13.13 3.09
C PHE A 268 24.27 -12.46 1.75
N SER A 269 24.05 -11.15 1.66
CA SER A 269 24.39 -10.29 0.51
C SER A 269 23.85 -10.76 -0.86
N GLY A 270 22.69 -11.43 -0.87
CA GLY A 270 21.96 -11.84 -2.07
C GLY A 270 22.58 -13.00 -2.83
N VAL A 271 23.52 -13.74 -2.20
CA VAL A 271 24.25 -14.84 -2.86
C VAL A 271 23.32 -15.99 -3.25
N ASN A 272 22.42 -16.42 -2.35
CA ASN A 272 21.41 -17.45 -2.62
C ASN A 272 20.62 -17.14 -3.91
N ASP A 273 20.06 -15.93 -3.98
CA ASP A 273 19.28 -15.47 -5.14
C ASP A 273 20.13 -15.34 -6.40
N LEU A 274 21.38 -14.85 -6.28
CA LEU A 274 22.32 -14.79 -7.38
C LEU A 274 22.58 -16.19 -7.96
N LEU A 275 22.92 -17.17 -7.12
CA LEU A 275 23.21 -18.54 -7.55
C LEU A 275 21.98 -19.19 -8.21
N LYS A 276 20.78 -19.00 -7.62
CA LYS A 276 19.49 -19.42 -8.22
C LYS A 276 19.27 -18.79 -9.60
N THR A 277 19.52 -17.49 -9.74
CA THR A 277 19.35 -16.75 -11.01
C THR A 277 20.22 -17.31 -12.13
N TYR A 278 21.40 -17.83 -11.79
CA TYR A 278 22.35 -18.40 -12.74
C TYR A 278 22.27 -19.92 -12.84
N GLY A 279 21.30 -20.57 -12.18
CA GLY A 279 21.07 -22.01 -12.26
C GLY A 279 22.13 -22.87 -11.55
N ILE A 280 22.89 -22.30 -10.61
CA ILE A 280 23.98 -23.00 -9.92
C ILE A 280 23.45 -23.61 -8.62
N ASN A 281 23.56 -24.93 -8.47
CA ASN A 281 23.15 -25.61 -7.24
C ASN A 281 24.02 -25.18 -6.07
N HIS A 282 23.43 -25.10 -4.88
CA HIS A 282 24.13 -24.84 -3.64
C HIS A 282 23.29 -25.35 -2.46
N PHE A 283 23.91 -25.51 -1.30
CA PHE A 283 23.18 -25.86 -0.08
C PHE A 283 22.56 -24.61 0.54
N GLU A 284 21.31 -24.71 1.00
CA GLU A 284 20.68 -23.67 1.81
C GLU A 284 21.30 -23.62 3.21
N GLN A 285 21.12 -22.50 3.92
CA GLN A 285 21.63 -22.33 5.29
C GLN A 285 21.19 -23.46 6.24
N SER A 286 19.95 -23.94 6.07
CA SER A 286 19.36 -25.02 6.87
C SER A 286 20.15 -26.33 6.82
N TYR A 287 20.79 -26.64 5.69
CA TYR A 287 21.67 -27.81 5.56
C TYR A 287 22.87 -27.69 6.51
N TYR A 288 23.50 -26.52 6.55
CA TYR A 288 24.64 -26.28 7.42
C TYR A 288 24.22 -26.24 8.89
N ASP A 289 23.10 -25.59 9.21
CA ASP A 289 22.59 -25.53 10.58
C ASP A 289 22.28 -26.92 11.14
N GLN A 290 21.75 -27.81 10.30
CA GLN A 290 21.48 -29.20 10.68
C GLN A 290 22.77 -30.01 10.95
N LYS A 291 23.80 -29.82 10.13
CA LYS A 291 25.04 -30.63 10.19
C LYS A 291 26.06 -30.08 11.20
N TYR A 292 26.15 -28.76 11.34
CA TYR A 292 27.19 -28.05 12.09
C TYR A 292 26.65 -27.17 13.23
N GLY A 293 25.33 -27.08 13.39
CA GLY A 293 24.66 -26.17 14.33
C GLY A 293 24.50 -24.76 13.79
N ASP A 294 23.64 -23.96 14.41
CA ASP A 294 23.42 -22.55 14.07
C ASP A 294 24.69 -21.73 14.31
N GLN A 295 25.27 -21.21 13.23
CA GLN A 295 26.42 -20.32 13.24
C GLN A 295 26.05 -19.02 12.52
N SER A 296 25.95 -17.93 13.28
CA SER A 296 25.42 -16.64 12.82
C SER A 296 26.17 -15.97 11.64
N PHE A 297 27.36 -16.43 11.29
CA PHE A 297 28.15 -15.94 10.14
C PHE A 297 28.44 -17.04 9.10
N GLY A 298 27.73 -18.17 9.18
CA GLY A 298 27.99 -19.36 8.39
C GLY A 298 29.13 -20.22 8.92
N ILE A 299 29.29 -21.40 8.32
CA ILE A 299 30.32 -22.36 8.72
C ILE A 299 31.74 -21.83 8.52
N HIS A 300 32.70 -22.39 9.27
CA HIS A 300 34.13 -22.09 9.12
C HIS A 300 34.71 -22.76 7.87
N ASP A 301 35.83 -22.24 7.36
CA ASP A 301 36.48 -22.80 6.16
C ASP A 301 36.92 -24.26 6.37
N PHE A 302 37.26 -24.67 7.60
CA PHE A 302 37.56 -26.08 7.90
C PHE A 302 36.39 -27.01 7.52
N ASP A 303 35.16 -26.59 7.82
CA ASP A 303 33.95 -27.33 7.49
C ASP A 303 33.65 -27.20 5.98
N LEU A 304 33.86 -26.02 5.38
CA LEU A 304 33.68 -25.79 3.94
C LEU A 304 34.58 -26.72 3.09
N PHE A 305 35.86 -26.85 3.45
CA PHE A 305 36.78 -27.75 2.76
C PHE A 305 36.49 -29.24 3.06
N SER A 306 35.90 -29.54 4.22
CA SER A 306 35.42 -30.89 4.53
C SER A 306 34.23 -31.27 3.65
N GLU A 307 33.25 -30.37 3.48
CA GLU A 307 32.17 -30.51 2.51
C GLU A 307 32.72 -30.66 1.09
N ALA A 308 33.68 -29.81 0.68
CA ALA A 308 34.24 -29.89 -0.66
C ALA A 308 34.82 -31.27 -1.00
N LYS A 309 35.47 -31.94 -0.04
CA LYS A 309 35.97 -33.32 -0.22
C LYS A 309 34.85 -34.34 -0.35
N GLU A 310 33.76 -34.19 0.40
CA GLU A 310 32.60 -35.08 0.31
C GLU A 310 31.88 -34.90 -1.03
N GLN A 311 31.58 -33.64 -1.38
CA GLN A 311 30.81 -33.30 -2.57
C GLN A 311 31.56 -33.57 -3.87
N VAL A 312 32.89 -33.38 -3.91
CA VAL A 312 33.66 -33.69 -5.13
C VAL A 312 33.67 -35.18 -5.45
N LEU A 313 33.63 -36.06 -4.42
CA LEU A 313 33.49 -37.50 -4.64
C LEU A 313 32.12 -37.84 -5.21
N ASP A 314 31.04 -37.25 -4.68
CA ASP A 314 29.69 -37.44 -5.19
C ASP A 314 29.56 -36.96 -6.65
N LEU A 315 30.06 -35.75 -6.95
CA LEU A 315 30.06 -35.20 -8.30
C LEU A 315 30.85 -36.09 -9.28
N ASN A 316 32.01 -36.59 -8.88
CA ASN A 316 32.84 -37.46 -9.72
C ASN A 316 32.16 -38.82 -10.00
N ASN A 317 31.33 -39.33 -9.08
CA ASN A 317 30.62 -40.61 -9.26
C ASN A 317 29.45 -40.53 -10.26
N LYS A 318 28.97 -39.34 -10.62
CA LYS A 318 27.79 -39.13 -11.49
C LYS A 318 28.05 -39.34 -12.98
N ASN A 319 29.27 -39.70 -13.40
CA ASN A 319 29.68 -39.91 -14.81
C ASN A 319 29.37 -38.73 -15.75
N ALA A 320 29.29 -37.51 -15.21
CA ALA A 320 29.14 -36.27 -15.95
C ALA A 320 30.22 -35.28 -15.48
N PRO A 321 30.68 -34.34 -16.33
CA PRO A 321 31.66 -33.35 -15.90
C PRO A 321 31.06 -32.47 -14.80
N PHE A 322 31.90 -31.90 -13.93
CA PHE A 322 31.43 -31.05 -12.84
C PHE A 322 32.18 -29.73 -12.76
N ALA A 323 31.52 -28.73 -12.16
CA ALA A 323 32.14 -27.49 -11.72
C ALA A 323 31.81 -27.27 -10.24
N LEU A 324 32.84 -27.27 -9.41
CA LEU A 324 32.74 -27.05 -7.97
C LEU A 324 33.36 -25.69 -7.62
N TYR A 325 32.56 -24.81 -7.04
CA TYR A 325 32.97 -23.47 -6.62
C TYR A 325 33.01 -23.38 -5.09
N LEU A 326 34.03 -22.75 -4.53
CA LEU A 326 34.20 -22.50 -3.10
C LEU A 326 34.46 -21.01 -2.87
N SER A 327 33.78 -20.41 -1.88
CA SER A 327 34.13 -19.10 -1.34
C SER A 327 34.50 -19.22 0.14
N THR A 328 35.75 -18.89 0.45
CA THR A 328 36.26 -18.91 1.83
C THR A 328 35.73 -17.72 2.63
N ILE A 329 35.83 -17.74 3.96
CA ILE A 329 35.39 -16.66 4.85
C ILE A 329 36.31 -16.43 6.06
N SER A 330 37.28 -17.32 6.31
CA SER A 330 38.10 -17.26 7.54
C SER A 330 39.00 -16.04 7.63
N THR A 331 39.30 -15.39 6.51
CA THR A 331 40.09 -14.15 6.43
C THR A 331 39.23 -12.89 6.38
N HIS A 332 37.93 -12.99 6.69
CA HIS A 332 37.06 -11.82 6.75
C HIS A 332 37.50 -10.85 7.88
N LEU A 333 37.44 -9.55 7.59
CA LEU A 333 37.80 -8.47 8.52
C LEU A 333 36.84 -8.38 9.74
N PRO A 334 37.28 -7.80 10.88
CA PRO A 334 38.51 -7.02 11.08
C PRO A 334 39.76 -7.81 11.48
N ASN A 335 39.65 -9.07 11.92
CA ASN A 335 40.80 -9.83 12.45
C ASN A 335 40.81 -11.32 12.02
N GLY A 336 40.02 -11.72 11.02
CA GLY A 336 39.83 -13.12 10.66
C GLY A 336 38.93 -13.88 11.64
N ARG A 337 38.35 -14.98 11.19
CA ARG A 337 37.54 -15.90 11.99
C ARG A 337 38.39 -17.05 12.50
N TYR A 338 38.99 -16.85 13.67
CA TYR A 338 39.84 -17.85 14.32
C TYR A 338 39.13 -19.21 14.44
N ASP A 339 39.84 -20.29 14.12
CA ASP A 339 39.37 -21.67 14.27
C ASP A 339 40.43 -22.48 15.03
N GLU A 340 40.15 -22.79 16.30
CA GLU A 340 41.07 -23.52 17.18
C GLU A 340 41.41 -24.93 16.65
N ARG A 341 40.53 -25.52 15.83
CA ARG A 341 40.78 -26.84 15.23
C ARG A 341 41.97 -26.81 14.28
N MET A 342 42.37 -25.64 13.78
CA MET A 342 43.53 -25.47 12.92
C MET A 342 44.86 -25.44 13.67
N GLU A 343 44.87 -25.29 15.00
CA GLU A 343 46.11 -25.26 15.79
C GLU A 343 46.89 -26.58 15.73
N LYS A 344 46.23 -27.70 15.39
CA LYS A 344 46.87 -29.00 15.16
C LYS A 344 47.62 -29.09 13.82
N HIS A 345 47.36 -28.17 12.90
CA HIS A 345 47.89 -28.18 11.53
C HIS A 345 48.80 -26.98 11.24
N VAL A 346 48.50 -25.84 11.85
CA VAL A 346 49.21 -24.58 11.66
C VAL A 346 49.60 -24.00 13.02
N SER A 347 50.86 -23.56 13.15
CA SER A 347 51.33 -22.88 14.35
C SER A 347 50.68 -21.50 14.50
N LYS A 348 50.42 -21.05 15.74
CA LYS A 348 49.98 -19.68 16.03
C LYS A 348 50.84 -18.62 15.34
N LYS A 349 50.22 -17.51 14.94
CA LYS A 349 50.85 -16.38 14.24
C LYS A 349 50.73 -15.10 15.07
N GLU A 350 51.22 -13.99 14.54
CA GLU A 350 51.23 -12.70 15.25
C GLU A 350 49.82 -12.14 15.48
N SER A 351 48.86 -12.53 14.66
CA SER A 351 47.44 -12.20 14.80
C SER A 351 46.54 -13.36 14.38
N ASP A 352 45.28 -13.32 14.79
CA ASP A 352 44.25 -14.27 14.35
C ASP A 352 44.08 -14.25 12.83
N PHE A 353 44.20 -13.06 12.21
CA PHE A 353 44.10 -12.91 10.77
C PHE A 353 45.26 -13.63 10.05
N GLU A 354 46.50 -13.41 10.49
CA GLU A 354 47.66 -14.10 9.92
C GLU A 354 47.58 -15.62 10.13
N PHE A 355 47.03 -16.04 11.27
CA PHE A 355 46.78 -17.45 11.56
C PHE A 355 45.75 -18.05 10.60
N MET A 356 44.66 -17.33 10.30
CA MET A 356 43.66 -17.79 9.35
C MET A 356 44.14 -17.75 7.90
N VAL A 357 45.00 -16.80 7.52
CA VAL A 357 45.70 -16.84 6.22
C VAL A 357 46.50 -18.15 6.09
N ALA A 358 47.33 -18.47 7.08
CA ALA A 358 48.12 -19.70 7.04
C ALA A 358 47.26 -20.97 7.11
N SER A 359 46.11 -20.90 7.79
CA SER A 359 45.16 -22.01 7.89
C SER A 359 44.47 -22.31 6.57
N VAL A 360 44.00 -21.28 5.85
CA VAL A 360 43.37 -21.45 4.54
C VAL A 360 44.39 -21.94 3.49
N ASP A 361 45.63 -21.43 3.50
CA ASP A 361 46.72 -21.96 2.67
C ASP A 361 46.95 -23.47 2.87
N PHE A 362 46.94 -23.94 4.12
CA PHE A 362 47.02 -25.36 4.44
C PHE A 362 45.81 -26.15 3.91
N MET A 363 44.58 -25.65 4.11
CA MET A 363 43.36 -26.33 3.68
C MET A 363 43.28 -26.48 2.15
N ILE A 364 43.73 -25.46 1.40
CA ILE A 364 43.84 -25.51 -0.07
C ILE A 364 44.80 -26.64 -0.48
N GLN A 365 45.99 -26.70 0.11
CA GLN A 365 46.96 -27.75 -0.19
C GLN A 365 46.39 -29.15 0.11
N ASP A 366 45.75 -29.30 1.25
CA ASP A 366 45.15 -30.57 1.67
C ASP A 366 44.01 -31.00 0.73
N PHE A 367 43.18 -30.07 0.27
CA PHE A 367 42.14 -30.34 -0.72
C PHE A 367 42.70 -30.71 -2.10
N ILE A 368 43.66 -29.94 -2.63
CA ILE A 368 44.27 -30.27 -3.94
C ILE A 368 45.01 -31.62 -3.88
N LYS A 369 45.72 -31.91 -2.78
CA LYS A 369 46.35 -33.22 -2.56
C LYS A 369 45.34 -34.35 -2.47
N PHE A 370 44.18 -34.10 -1.86
CA PHE A 370 43.09 -35.06 -1.82
C PHE A 370 42.57 -35.38 -3.23
N LEU A 371 42.35 -34.37 -4.08
CA LEU A 371 41.96 -34.58 -5.49
C LEU A 371 43.00 -35.40 -6.25
N ASP A 372 44.29 -35.12 -6.05
CA ASP A 372 45.40 -35.86 -6.66
C ASP A 372 45.43 -37.32 -6.20
N THR A 373 45.33 -37.56 -4.89
CA THR A 373 45.34 -38.90 -4.29
C THR A 373 44.14 -39.74 -4.73
N LYS A 374 43.01 -39.11 -5.05
CA LYS A 374 41.81 -39.77 -5.59
C LYS A 374 41.81 -39.91 -7.11
N GLY A 375 42.86 -39.45 -7.80
CA GLY A 375 42.94 -39.47 -9.27
C GLY A 375 41.99 -38.50 -9.97
N ILE A 376 41.35 -37.59 -9.23
CA ILE A 376 40.37 -36.63 -9.76
C ILE A 376 41.10 -35.45 -10.43
N LEU A 377 42.28 -35.08 -9.91
CA LEU A 377 43.03 -33.92 -10.38
C LEU A 377 43.48 -34.04 -11.85
N GLU A 378 43.74 -35.26 -12.36
CA GLU A 378 44.18 -35.49 -13.74
C GLU A 378 43.19 -34.94 -14.78
N ASN A 379 41.88 -35.02 -14.48
CA ASN A 379 40.80 -34.52 -15.33
C ASN A 379 40.13 -33.27 -14.73
N THR A 380 40.84 -32.49 -13.92
CA THR A 380 40.29 -31.28 -13.27
C THR A 380 41.24 -30.09 -13.43
N THR A 381 40.70 -28.98 -13.92
CA THR A 381 41.38 -27.69 -13.89
C THR A 381 40.92 -26.89 -12.68
N PHE A 382 41.84 -26.49 -11.81
CA PHE A 382 41.54 -25.62 -10.68
C PHE A 382 41.93 -24.16 -10.94
N TYR A 383 41.23 -23.25 -10.29
CA TYR A 383 41.45 -21.81 -10.32
C TYR A 383 41.39 -21.28 -8.90
N ILE A 384 42.48 -20.70 -8.42
CA ILE A 384 42.58 -20.11 -7.07
C ILE A 384 42.89 -18.63 -7.24
N PHE A 385 42.00 -17.77 -6.78
CA PHE A 385 42.17 -16.33 -6.86
C PHE A 385 41.52 -15.61 -5.69
N PRO A 386 42.04 -14.46 -5.26
CA PRO A 386 41.35 -13.61 -4.30
C PRO A 386 40.12 -12.95 -4.90
N ASP A 387 39.09 -12.78 -4.08
CA ASP A 387 37.88 -12.07 -4.50
C ASP A 387 38.10 -10.56 -4.62
N HIS A 388 38.74 -9.94 -3.63
CA HIS A 388 39.05 -8.51 -3.58
C HIS A 388 40.24 -8.22 -2.65
N LEU A 389 40.77 -6.99 -2.73
CA LEU A 389 41.77 -6.46 -1.82
C LEU A 389 41.18 -6.31 -0.41
N ILE A 390 42.01 -6.44 0.62
CA ILE A 390 41.65 -6.17 2.02
C ILE A 390 41.06 -4.76 2.13
N MET A 391 39.86 -4.68 2.70
CA MET A 391 39.18 -3.39 2.90
C MET A 391 39.70 -2.66 4.15
N GLY A 392 39.74 -1.33 4.09
CA GLY A 392 40.15 -0.50 5.23
C GLY A 392 41.66 -0.49 5.48
N ASN A 393 42.06 0.15 6.59
CA ASN A 393 43.47 0.44 6.92
C ASN A 393 43.89 -0.03 8.31
N SER A 394 43.04 -0.78 9.02
CA SER A 394 43.22 -1.07 10.45
C SER A 394 44.00 -2.35 10.75
N ILE A 395 44.38 -3.13 9.73
CA ILE A 395 45.03 -4.42 9.92
C ILE A 395 46.55 -4.35 9.71
N ASN A 396 47.29 -4.87 10.68
CA ASN A 396 48.76 -4.79 10.73
C ASN A 396 49.45 -5.42 9.51
N VAL A 397 48.79 -6.35 8.82
CA VAL A 397 49.38 -7.03 7.65
C VAL A 397 49.60 -6.07 6.48
N LEU A 398 48.81 -5.00 6.38
CA LEU A 398 48.95 -3.97 5.34
C LEU A 398 50.22 -3.13 5.51
N ASP A 399 50.76 -3.03 6.73
CA ASP A 399 52.05 -2.35 6.96
C ASP A 399 53.24 -3.18 6.47
N LYS A 400 53.03 -4.48 6.24
CA LYS A 400 54.03 -5.42 5.72
C LYS A 400 53.94 -5.60 4.19
N MET A 401 53.02 -4.91 3.52
CA MET A 401 52.81 -4.95 2.06
C MET A 401 53.23 -3.63 1.42
N ASP A 402 53.61 -3.68 0.13
CA ASP A 402 53.71 -2.48 -0.69
C ASP A 402 52.32 -1.87 -0.92
N LYS A 403 52.02 -0.80 -0.16
CA LYS A 403 50.73 -0.10 -0.20
C LYS A 403 50.42 0.54 -1.55
N GLU A 404 51.44 0.86 -2.37
CA GLU A 404 51.25 1.53 -3.66
C GLU A 404 50.98 0.54 -4.81
N ASN A 405 51.37 -0.74 -4.65
CA ASN A 405 51.26 -1.76 -5.69
C ASN A 405 50.42 -2.99 -5.29
N ARG A 406 49.39 -2.78 -4.47
CA ARG A 406 48.44 -3.84 -4.10
C ARG A 406 47.67 -4.35 -5.32
N SER A 407 47.55 -5.67 -5.45
CA SER A 407 46.82 -6.32 -6.55
C SER A 407 46.35 -7.72 -6.16
N LEU A 408 45.52 -8.32 -7.01
CA LEU A 408 45.07 -9.71 -6.91
C LEU A 408 46.00 -10.63 -7.73
N PHE A 409 45.68 -11.92 -7.73
CA PHE A 409 46.38 -12.92 -8.54
C PHE A 409 45.43 -14.04 -8.99
N LEU A 410 45.87 -14.82 -9.98
CA LEU A 410 45.25 -16.09 -10.36
C LEU A 410 46.32 -17.19 -10.39
N LEU A 411 46.04 -18.31 -9.74
CA LEU A 411 46.78 -19.56 -9.81
C LEU A 411 45.92 -20.65 -10.46
N THR A 412 46.47 -21.36 -11.45
CA THR A 412 45.74 -22.43 -12.14
C THR A 412 46.67 -23.48 -12.72
N ASN A 413 46.27 -24.76 -12.66
CA ASN A 413 46.95 -25.85 -13.37
C ASN A 413 46.59 -25.93 -14.87
N ALA A 414 45.80 -24.98 -15.40
CA ALA A 414 45.57 -24.86 -16.82
C ALA A 414 46.90 -24.71 -17.58
N ASN A 415 47.01 -25.40 -18.72
CA ASN A 415 48.14 -25.21 -19.61
C ASN A 415 48.11 -23.76 -20.14
N ARG A 416 49.21 -23.03 -19.96
CA ARG A 416 49.35 -21.65 -20.39
C ARG A 416 49.12 -21.48 -21.90
N ASP A 417 49.45 -22.49 -22.70
CA ASP A 417 49.22 -22.49 -24.16
C ASP A 417 47.73 -22.47 -24.51
N ASN A 418 46.86 -23.02 -23.66
CA ASN A 418 45.41 -22.97 -23.83
C ASN A 418 44.82 -21.59 -23.46
N LEU A 419 45.60 -20.72 -22.81
CA LEU A 419 45.20 -19.39 -22.36
C LEU A 419 45.68 -18.29 -23.33
N SER A 420 45.80 -18.63 -24.62
CA SER A 420 46.42 -17.79 -25.68
C SER A 420 45.75 -16.43 -25.92
N ALA A 421 44.59 -16.18 -25.31
CA ALA A 421 43.89 -14.90 -25.32
C ALA A 421 44.51 -13.84 -24.40
N ILE A 422 45.40 -14.25 -23.49
CA ILE A 422 46.06 -13.37 -22.53
C ILE A 422 47.42 -12.96 -23.11
N GLU A 423 47.64 -11.65 -23.26
CA GLU A 423 48.97 -11.16 -23.64
C GLU A 423 50.00 -11.54 -22.58
N ALA A 424 51.09 -12.17 -23.01
CA ALA A 424 52.17 -12.52 -22.10
C ALA A 424 52.73 -11.26 -21.42
N ASN A 425 52.76 -11.27 -20.08
CA ASN A 425 53.31 -10.24 -19.20
C ASN A 425 52.42 -9.00 -18.93
N GLN A 426 51.14 -9.02 -19.32
CA GLN A 426 50.16 -8.03 -18.83
C GLN A 426 49.35 -8.61 -17.66
N PRO A 427 49.04 -7.81 -16.62
CA PRO A 427 48.05 -8.22 -15.62
C PRO A 427 46.70 -8.47 -16.29
N ILE A 428 46.01 -9.53 -15.86
CA ILE A 428 44.63 -9.80 -16.27
C ILE A 428 43.66 -8.92 -15.47
N GLU A 429 42.47 -8.70 -15.99
CA GLU A 429 41.38 -8.06 -15.25
C GLU A 429 40.40 -9.12 -14.72
N GLN A 430 39.71 -8.87 -13.60
CA GLN A 430 38.73 -9.83 -13.07
C GLN A 430 37.64 -10.24 -14.08
N ILE A 431 37.26 -9.34 -15.00
CA ILE A 431 36.30 -9.64 -16.07
C ILE A 431 36.81 -10.67 -17.10
N ASP A 432 38.09 -11.03 -17.07
CA ASP A 432 38.70 -12.04 -17.93
C ASP A 432 38.53 -13.46 -17.38
N LEU A 433 38.26 -13.60 -16.08
CA LEU A 433 38.13 -14.89 -15.40
C LEU A 433 37.17 -15.87 -16.07
N PRO A 434 35.95 -15.49 -16.54
CA PRO A 434 35.05 -16.44 -17.20
C PRO A 434 35.67 -17.12 -18.40
N ARG A 435 36.36 -16.33 -19.23
CA ARG A 435 37.02 -16.83 -20.42
C ARG A 435 38.20 -17.73 -20.05
N ILE A 436 39.02 -17.31 -19.08
CA ILE A 436 40.17 -18.10 -18.60
C ILE A 436 39.74 -19.43 -17.99
N ILE A 437 38.60 -19.45 -17.28
CA ILE A 437 38.04 -20.66 -16.69
C ILE A 437 37.58 -21.63 -17.78
N LEU A 438 36.87 -21.16 -18.80
CA LEU A 438 36.37 -22.03 -19.87
C LEU A 438 37.50 -22.52 -20.80
N ASP A 439 38.38 -21.62 -21.23
CA ASP A 439 39.52 -21.93 -22.12
C ASP A 439 40.51 -22.89 -21.42
N GLY A 440 40.84 -22.63 -20.14
CA GLY A 440 41.76 -23.47 -19.38
C GLY A 440 41.20 -24.85 -19.01
N ALA A 441 39.88 -24.99 -18.96
CA ALA A 441 39.19 -26.28 -18.81
C ALA A 441 38.97 -26.99 -20.16
N GLU A 442 39.43 -26.40 -21.27
CA GLU A 442 39.33 -26.95 -22.63
C GLU A 442 37.87 -27.15 -23.08
N ILE A 443 36.96 -26.29 -22.62
CA ILE A 443 35.55 -26.33 -22.99
C ILE A 443 35.38 -25.60 -24.32
N LYS A 444 34.97 -26.33 -25.37
CA LYS A 444 34.73 -25.70 -26.68
C LYS A 444 33.38 -24.99 -26.65
N HIS A 445 33.35 -23.70 -26.90
CA HIS A 445 32.11 -22.93 -26.93
C HIS A 445 32.13 -21.78 -27.93
N ASN A 446 30.94 -21.23 -28.24
CA ASN A 446 30.80 -19.99 -29.01
C ASN A 446 30.46 -18.76 -28.14
N ALA A 447 30.37 -18.92 -26.81
CA ALA A 447 30.07 -17.81 -25.90
C ALA A 447 31.07 -16.64 -26.02
N LYS A 448 30.55 -15.43 -25.86
CA LYS A 448 31.32 -14.18 -25.82
C LYS A 448 30.97 -13.40 -24.56
N PHE A 449 31.99 -12.89 -23.89
CA PHE A 449 31.88 -12.08 -22.68
C PHE A 449 32.15 -10.61 -22.99
N LEU A 450 31.90 -9.71 -22.04
CA LEU A 450 32.12 -8.28 -22.23
C LEU A 450 33.54 -7.96 -22.70
N THR A 451 34.53 -8.69 -22.17
CA THR A 451 35.95 -8.54 -22.52
C THR A 451 36.23 -8.73 -24.01
N ASP A 452 35.47 -9.58 -24.71
CA ASP A 452 35.67 -9.86 -26.14
C ASP A 452 35.26 -8.68 -27.05
N TYR A 453 34.48 -7.74 -26.52
CA TYR A 453 34.03 -6.55 -27.24
C TYR A 453 34.86 -5.29 -26.93
N ILE A 454 35.72 -5.33 -25.91
CA ILE A 454 36.52 -4.18 -25.50
C ILE A 454 37.78 -4.09 -26.35
N LYS A 455 37.89 -3.00 -27.12
CA LYS A 455 39.13 -2.64 -27.82
C LYS A 455 39.94 -1.70 -26.94
N GLY A 456 41.14 -2.11 -26.52
CA GLY A 456 42.06 -1.29 -25.73
C GLY A 456 41.97 -1.52 -24.22
N ASN A 457 42.20 -0.47 -23.42
CA ASN A 457 42.30 -0.59 -21.95
C ASN A 457 40.93 -0.87 -21.31
N LYS A 458 40.79 -2.07 -20.73
CA LYS A 458 39.55 -2.58 -20.10
C LYS A 458 39.10 -1.75 -18.89
N LYS A 459 40.03 -1.35 -18.02
CA LYS A 459 39.73 -0.50 -16.86
C LYS A 459 39.13 0.85 -17.29
N ALA A 460 39.76 1.54 -18.24
CA ALA A 460 39.27 2.79 -18.78
C ALA A 460 37.92 2.63 -19.50
N PHE A 461 37.68 1.49 -20.16
CA PHE A 461 36.37 1.19 -20.75
C PHE A 461 35.27 1.09 -19.68
N ILE A 462 35.52 0.35 -18.60
CA ILE A 462 34.56 0.17 -17.50
C ILE A 462 34.24 1.52 -16.85
N GLU A 463 35.26 2.30 -16.50
CA GLU A 463 35.11 3.63 -15.88
C GLU A 463 34.23 4.56 -16.73
N ASN A 464 34.44 4.58 -18.05
CA ASN A 464 33.69 5.43 -18.97
C ASN A 464 32.28 4.91 -19.29
N ASN A 465 31.99 3.63 -19.05
CA ASN A 465 30.73 2.99 -19.45
C ASN A 465 29.90 2.45 -18.27
N LYS A 466 30.25 2.73 -17.00
CA LYS A 466 29.52 2.24 -15.80
C LYS A 466 28.00 2.31 -15.90
N LYS A 467 27.46 3.42 -16.40
CA LYS A 467 26.01 3.62 -16.58
C LYS A 467 25.38 2.67 -17.59
N LYS A 468 26.09 2.40 -18.67
CA LYS A 468 25.65 1.52 -19.74
C LYS A 468 25.78 0.06 -19.31
N ILE A 469 26.85 -0.27 -18.57
CA ILE A 469 27.03 -1.58 -17.93
C ILE A 469 25.92 -1.81 -16.89
N LEU A 470 25.57 -0.81 -16.08
CA LEU A 470 24.43 -0.89 -15.17
C LEU A 470 23.12 -1.16 -15.92
N ALA A 471 22.87 -0.43 -17.02
CA ALA A 471 21.69 -0.67 -17.85
C ALA A 471 21.68 -2.09 -18.45
N LEU A 472 22.84 -2.60 -18.87
CA LEU A 472 23.02 -3.98 -19.35
C LEU A 472 22.67 -4.98 -18.26
N ASN A 473 23.27 -4.85 -17.08
CA ASN A 473 23.05 -5.71 -15.92
C ASN A 473 21.59 -5.70 -15.45
N GLN A 474 20.90 -4.56 -15.50
CA GLN A 474 19.46 -4.52 -15.19
C GLN A 474 18.62 -5.24 -16.26
N ALA A 475 18.86 -4.96 -17.54
CA ALA A 475 18.11 -5.57 -18.65
C ALA A 475 18.35 -7.08 -18.80
N SER A 476 19.51 -7.50 -18.30
CA SER A 476 20.04 -8.85 -18.18
C SER A 476 19.20 -9.76 -17.30
N ILE A 477 18.67 -9.25 -16.18
CA ILE A 477 17.95 -10.10 -15.23
C ILE A 477 16.52 -10.32 -15.71
N SER A 478 16.13 -11.59 -15.84
CA SER A 478 14.72 -11.97 -15.91
C SER A 478 14.22 -12.08 -14.49
N ILE A 479 13.42 -11.12 -14.10
CA ILE A 479 12.68 -11.16 -12.84
C ILE A 479 11.35 -11.85 -13.14
N ASN A 480 10.87 -12.70 -12.24
CA ASN A 480 9.49 -13.14 -12.33
C ASN A 480 8.60 -11.93 -11.98
N GLY A 481 8.24 -11.17 -13.01
CA GLY A 481 7.75 -9.81 -12.85
C GLY A 481 6.74 -9.38 -13.91
N PHE A 482 5.55 -8.96 -13.46
CA PHE A 482 4.34 -8.53 -14.22
C PHE A 482 3.89 -9.43 -15.38
N ASN A 483 4.62 -10.51 -15.71
CA ASN A 483 4.47 -11.31 -16.91
C ASN A 483 4.00 -12.74 -16.65
N LYS A 484 3.92 -13.16 -15.39
CA LYS A 484 3.47 -14.49 -14.97
C LYS A 484 2.61 -14.38 -13.71
N ASP A 485 1.74 -15.36 -13.51
CA ASP A 485 0.97 -15.52 -12.29
C ASP A 485 1.90 -15.95 -11.13
N PHE A 486 1.47 -15.68 -9.91
CA PHE A 486 2.22 -16.00 -8.69
C PHE A 486 1.29 -16.56 -7.62
N LYS A 487 1.84 -17.38 -6.73
CA LYS A 487 1.14 -18.05 -5.64
C LYS A 487 1.62 -17.52 -4.30
N ILE A 488 0.72 -17.43 -3.33
CA ILE A 488 1.01 -17.10 -1.95
C ILE A 488 0.67 -18.35 -1.14
N SER A 489 1.68 -19.12 -0.77
CA SER A 489 1.54 -20.32 0.04
C SER A 489 1.68 -19.99 1.53
N LEU A 490 0.82 -20.57 2.34
CA LEU A 490 0.83 -20.53 3.80
C LEU A 490 1.24 -21.93 4.24
N GLU A 491 2.42 -22.05 4.84
CA GLU A 491 3.03 -23.35 5.16
C GLU A 491 3.30 -23.48 6.66
N ASP A 492 3.61 -24.72 7.05
CA ASP A 492 4.06 -25.09 8.41
C ASP A 492 3.05 -24.82 9.52
N PHE A 493 1.79 -25.21 9.30
CA PHE A 493 0.73 -25.11 10.30
C PHE A 493 1.02 -25.98 11.52
N LYS A 494 1.09 -25.36 12.71
CA LYS A 494 1.19 -26.10 13.98
C LYS A 494 -0.19 -26.57 14.47
N ASP A 495 -1.23 -25.79 14.19
CA ASP A 495 -2.67 -26.04 14.45
C ASP A 495 -3.56 -25.09 13.61
N SER A 496 -4.88 -25.10 13.80
CA SER A 496 -5.83 -24.28 13.04
C SER A 496 -5.70 -22.76 13.23
N LEU A 497 -4.83 -22.30 14.13
CA LEU A 497 -4.66 -20.88 14.51
C LEU A 497 -3.20 -20.41 14.45
N THR A 498 -2.28 -21.26 13.98
CA THR A 498 -0.84 -20.94 13.95
C THR A 498 -0.28 -21.19 12.55
N VAL A 499 -0.22 -20.13 11.74
CA VAL A 499 0.54 -20.07 10.48
C VAL A 499 1.97 -19.75 10.87
N ASN A 500 2.94 -20.63 10.65
CA ASN A 500 4.33 -20.25 10.90
C ASN A 500 4.84 -19.36 9.75
N THR A 501 4.64 -19.70 8.48
CA THR A 501 5.40 -19.04 7.41
C THR A 501 4.52 -18.65 6.22
N ILE A 502 4.59 -17.39 5.78
CA ILE A 502 3.98 -16.92 4.53
C ILE A 502 5.06 -16.92 3.44
N LYS A 503 4.86 -17.75 2.41
CA LYS A 503 5.71 -17.84 1.22
C LYS A 503 4.99 -17.22 0.03
N ILE A 504 5.64 -16.33 -0.71
CA ILE A 504 5.19 -15.94 -2.05
C ILE A 504 6.09 -16.69 -3.02
N LYS A 505 5.49 -17.47 -3.90
CA LYS A 505 6.15 -18.28 -4.93
C LYS A 505 5.63 -17.88 -6.30
N THR A 506 6.38 -18.15 -7.35
CA THR A 506 5.91 -17.99 -8.73
C THR A 506 5.29 -19.26 -9.26
N ASN A 507 4.66 -19.22 -10.44
CA ASN A 507 4.03 -20.42 -11.04
C ASN A 507 4.98 -21.60 -11.28
N ASP A 508 6.28 -21.34 -11.45
CA ASP A 508 7.34 -22.36 -11.52
C ASP A 508 7.82 -22.81 -10.11
N ASN A 509 7.08 -22.46 -9.06
CA ASN A 509 7.38 -22.69 -7.65
C ASN A 509 8.66 -22.02 -7.12
N SER A 510 9.29 -21.11 -7.86
CA SER A 510 10.43 -20.35 -7.32
C SER A 510 9.98 -19.43 -6.19
N LEU A 511 10.66 -19.48 -5.04
CA LEU A 511 10.33 -18.66 -3.87
C LEU A 511 10.75 -17.20 -4.11
N GLN A 512 9.84 -16.28 -3.84
CA GLN A 512 10.00 -14.84 -4.04
C GLN A 512 10.11 -14.07 -2.71
N PHE A 513 9.43 -14.58 -1.69
CA PHE A 513 9.44 -14.01 -0.36
C PHE A 513 9.05 -15.08 0.65
N GLU A 514 9.67 -15.06 1.82
CA GLU A 514 9.31 -15.89 2.97
C GLU A 514 9.32 -15.03 4.24
N SER A 515 8.30 -15.19 5.09
CA SER A 515 8.26 -14.53 6.40
C SER A 515 8.84 -15.41 7.50
N ASP A 516 9.38 -14.83 8.57
CA ASP A 516 9.71 -15.58 9.80
C ASP A 516 8.50 -16.34 10.39
N SER A 517 8.73 -17.31 11.29
CA SER A 517 7.68 -18.11 11.97
C SER A 517 6.71 -17.26 12.81
N LEU A 518 5.40 -17.42 12.67
CA LEU A 518 4.35 -16.55 13.24
C LEU A 518 3.33 -17.28 14.15
N SER A 519 2.76 -16.53 15.07
CA SER A 519 1.48 -16.83 15.73
C SER A 519 0.44 -15.83 15.21
N ILE A 520 -0.72 -16.30 14.72
CA ILE A 520 -1.76 -15.43 14.13
C ILE A 520 -2.32 -14.43 15.16
N ASN A 521 -2.15 -14.70 16.46
CA ASN A 521 -2.65 -13.84 17.53
C ASN A 521 -1.96 -12.47 17.61
N ASP A 522 -0.75 -12.31 17.09
CA ASP A 522 0.01 -11.06 17.24
C ASP A 522 -0.29 -10.04 16.14
N TYR A 523 -0.54 -10.50 14.89
CA TYR A 523 -0.79 -9.63 13.74
C TYR A 523 -1.69 -10.30 12.69
N ARG A 524 -2.92 -9.82 12.53
CA ARG A 524 -3.91 -10.34 11.57
C ARG A 524 -3.64 -9.93 10.10
N TYR A 525 -2.93 -8.82 9.87
CA TYR A 525 -2.75 -8.24 8.54
C TYR A 525 -1.27 -8.23 8.10
N HIS A 526 -1.02 -8.65 6.86
CA HIS A 526 0.31 -8.76 6.27
C HIS A 526 0.36 -7.99 4.95
N ALA A 527 1.11 -6.89 4.91
CA ALA A 527 1.20 -5.99 3.76
C ALA A 527 2.51 -6.18 3.00
N PHE A 528 2.41 -6.31 1.69
CA PHE A 528 3.49 -6.47 0.73
C PHE A 528 3.43 -5.31 -0.27
N VAL A 529 4.57 -4.72 -0.62
CA VAL A 529 4.69 -3.72 -1.69
C VAL A 529 5.62 -4.30 -2.73
N PHE A 530 5.20 -4.21 -3.98
CA PHE A 530 5.85 -4.79 -5.14
C PHE A 530 6.38 -3.68 -6.04
N ASP A 531 7.55 -3.84 -6.64
CA ASP A 531 8.01 -2.91 -7.68
C ASP A 531 7.39 -3.19 -9.06
N GLU A 532 7.89 -2.50 -10.09
CA GLU A 532 7.43 -2.66 -11.48
C GLU A 532 7.74 -4.05 -12.08
N HIS A 533 8.60 -4.82 -11.43
CA HIS A 533 8.95 -6.19 -11.78
C HIS A 533 8.32 -7.20 -10.80
N MET A 534 7.24 -6.84 -10.10
CA MET A 534 6.57 -7.65 -9.07
C MET A 534 7.51 -8.25 -8.00
N ARG A 535 8.57 -7.53 -7.61
CA ARG A 535 9.43 -7.92 -6.50
C ARG A 535 8.91 -7.36 -5.18
N VAL A 536 8.81 -8.18 -4.13
CA VAL A 536 8.47 -7.68 -2.78
C VAL A 536 9.60 -6.79 -2.27
N ILE A 537 9.47 -5.48 -2.49
CA ILE A 537 10.42 -4.46 -2.01
C ILE A 537 10.16 -4.04 -0.57
N HIS A 538 8.97 -4.31 -0.05
CA HIS A 538 8.62 -3.94 1.32
C HIS A 538 7.56 -4.90 1.90
N TYR A 539 7.82 -5.45 3.08
CA TYR A 539 6.87 -6.26 3.85
C TYR A 539 6.63 -5.61 5.22
N LYS A 540 5.37 -5.56 5.68
CA LYS A 540 4.99 -5.01 6.99
C LYS A 540 3.82 -5.78 7.60
N ARG A 541 3.97 -6.15 8.87
CA ARG A 541 2.90 -6.65 9.73
C ARG A 541 2.07 -5.46 10.22
N LYS A 542 0.74 -5.59 10.28
CA LYS A 542 -0.17 -4.50 10.66
C LYS A 542 -1.25 -4.97 11.63
N ASN A 543 -1.63 -4.07 12.53
CA ASN A 543 -2.79 -4.23 13.42
C ASN A 543 -4.09 -3.75 12.78
N ASP A 544 -3.98 -3.05 11.65
CA ASP A 544 -5.09 -2.49 10.90
C ASP A 544 -5.03 -2.87 9.42
N LYS A 545 -6.18 -2.73 8.75
CA LYS A 545 -6.34 -3.07 7.33
C LYS A 545 -5.86 -1.95 6.39
N VAL A 546 -5.12 -0.96 6.88
CA VAL A 546 -4.86 0.29 6.16
C VAL A 546 -3.67 0.12 5.22
N PHE A 547 -3.86 0.32 3.91
CA PHE A 547 -2.74 0.48 2.98
C PHE A 547 -2.00 1.80 3.25
N SER A 548 -0.66 1.82 3.15
CA SER A 548 0.09 3.08 3.27
C SER A 548 -0.38 4.10 2.24
N ASN A 549 -0.49 5.39 2.59
CA ASN A 549 -1.05 6.44 1.73
C ASN A 549 -0.22 6.77 0.47
N HIS A 550 0.79 5.97 0.12
CA HIS A 550 1.62 6.22 -1.05
C HIS A 550 0.82 5.89 -2.32
N LEU A 551 0.61 6.91 -3.16
CA LEU A 551 -0.04 6.87 -4.48
C LEU A 551 1.01 6.66 -5.58
N ASP A 552 1.98 5.78 -5.38
CA ASP A 552 2.85 5.38 -6.48
C ASP A 552 2.21 4.22 -7.25
N GLY A 553 2.49 4.13 -8.55
CA GLY A 553 1.89 3.15 -9.46
C GLY A 553 2.27 1.68 -9.17
N ARG A 554 2.85 1.38 -8.00
CA ARG A 554 3.31 0.06 -7.56
C ARG A 554 2.16 -0.81 -7.07
N VAL A 555 2.33 -2.12 -7.18
CA VAL A 555 1.37 -3.09 -6.65
C VAL A 555 1.59 -3.25 -5.15
N ASN A 556 0.53 -3.33 -4.36
CA ASN A 556 0.55 -3.63 -2.94
C ASN A 556 -0.43 -4.77 -2.69
N ILE A 557 -0.04 -5.76 -1.90
CA ILE A 557 -0.92 -6.86 -1.50
C ILE A 557 -1.07 -6.81 0.01
N LEU A 558 -2.30 -6.94 0.50
CA LEU A 558 -2.58 -7.09 1.92
C LEU A 558 -3.30 -8.42 2.12
N LEU A 559 -2.68 -9.32 2.88
CA LEU A 559 -3.32 -10.53 3.36
C LEU A 559 -3.99 -10.23 4.70
N ASP A 560 -5.26 -10.59 4.83
CA ASP A 560 -6.00 -10.63 6.10
C ASP A 560 -6.20 -12.11 6.44
N ILE A 561 -5.32 -12.62 7.29
CA ILE A 561 -5.25 -14.03 7.70
C ILE A 561 -6.00 -14.14 9.02
N LYS A 562 -7.22 -14.69 9.00
CA LYS A 562 -8.03 -14.88 10.22
C LYS A 562 -7.72 -16.21 10.89
N ASP A 563 -7.57 -17.26 10.07
CA ASP A 563 -7.14 -18.59 10.44
C ASP A 563 -6.67 -19.32 9.16
N VAL A 564 -6.25 -20.58 9.31
CA VAL A 564 -5.70 -21.41 8.23
C VAL A 564 -6.66 -21.66 7.06
N ASN A 565 -7.96 -21.50 7.28
CA ASN A 565 -9.01 -21.73 6.29
C ASN A 565 -9.62 -20.42 5.75
N HIS A 566 -9.26 -19.26 6.31
CA HIS A 566 -9.90 -17.99 6.01
C HIS A 566 -8.87 -16.87 5.77
N ILE A 567 -8.39 -16.77 4.53
CA ILE A 567 -7.48 -15.71 4.09
C ILE A 567 -8.14 -14.83 3.04
N ASN A 568 -8.14 -13.52 3.26
CA ASN A 568 -8.54 -12.55 2.22
C ASN A 568 -7.30 -11.89 1.63
N VAL A 569 -7.29 -11.70 0.31
CA VAL A 569 -6.23 -11.00 -0.41
C VAL A 569 -6.77 -9.71 -1.00
N PHE A 570 -6.17 -8.59 -0.61
CA PHE A 570 -6.44 -7.27 -1.19
C PHE A 570 -5.25 -6.85 -2.05
N LEU A 571 -5.52 -6.50 -3.30
CA LEU A 571 -4.54 -6.01 -4.26
C LEU A 571 -4.74 -4.51 -4.44
N ARG A 572 -3.68 -3.71 -4.52
CA ARG A 572 -3.76 -2.26 -4.78
C ARG A 572 -2.68 -1.84 -5.78
N LYS A 573 -3.02 -1.03 -6.78
CA LYS A 573 -2.04 -0.40 -7.68
C LYS A 573 -2.38 1.08 -7.86
N GLY A 574 -1.52 1.99 -7.38
CA GLY A 574 -1.88 3.42 -7.32
C GLY A 574 -3.08 3.69 -6.39
N GLY A 575 -4.15 4.31 -6.92
CA GLY A 575 -5.42 4.52 -6.21
C GLY A 575 -6.43 3.37 -6.33
N LEU A 576 -6.11 2.32 -7.11
CA LEU A 576 -7.01 1.23 -7.51
C LEU A 576 -6.87 0.07 -6.52
N ILE A 577 -7.97 -0.51 -6.01
CA ILE A 577 -7.96 -1.63 -5.05
C ILE A 577 -8.92 -2.72 -5.53
N SER A 578 -8.47 -3.98 -5.58
CA SER A 578 -9.28 -5.18 -5.85
C SER A 578 -9.16 -6.18 -4.70
N LYS A 579 -10.16 -7.06 -4.55
CA LYS A 579 -10.19 -8.16 -3.57
C LYS A 579 -10.31 -9.46 -4.35
N ALA A 580 -9.34 -10.36 -4.21
CA ALA A 580 -9.46 -11.73 -4.68
C ALA A 580 -9.82 -12.61 -3.46
N LYS A 581 -10.96 -13.29 -3.51
CA LYS A 581 -11.33 -14.32 -2.53
C LYS A 581 -11.06 -15.67 -3.17
N LYS A 582 -10.10 -16.42 -2.65
CA LYS A 582 -9.91 -17.84 -2.97
C LYS A 582 -10.21 -18.63 -1.72
N ASN A 583 -11.34 -19.32 -1.70
CA ASN A 583 -11.63 -20.27 -0.63
C ASN A 583 -10.93 -21.60 -0.94
N TYR A 584 -10.40 -22.24 0.12
CA TYR A 584 -10.02 -23.66 0.19
C TYR A 584 -8.65 -24.12 -0.31
N THR A 585 -7.57 -23.36 -0.07
CA THR A 585 -6.21 -23.91 -0.21
C THR A 585 -5.21 -23.20 0.70
N SER A 586 -4.19 -23.91 1.18
CA SER A 586 -2.97 -23.34 1.76
C SER A 586 -2.16 -22.53 0.74
N GLU A 587 -2.63 -22.38 -0.50
CA GLU A 587 -2.00 -21.63 -1.57
C GLU A 587 -3.01 -20.69 -2.23
N ILE A 588 -2.65 -19.42 -2.40
CA ILE A 588 -3.47 -18.41 -3.05
C ILE A 588 -2.78 -17.97 -4.33
N GLU A 589 -3.31 -18.41 -5.46
CA GLU A 589 -2.80 -17.98 -6.77
C GLU A 589 -3.43 -16.65 -7.19
N ILE A 590 -2.59 -15.75 -7.68
CA ILE A 590 -2.93 -14.43 -8.18
C ILE A 590 -2.46 -14.35 -9.63
N LEU A 591 -3.40 -14.16 -10.54
CA LEU A 591 -3.13 -14.17 -11.97
C LEU A 591 -2.63 -12.80 -12.44
N LYS A 592 -1.80 -12.79 -13.49
CA LYS A 592 -1.37 -11.57 -14.16
C LYS A 592 -2.58 -10.76 -14.63
N GLU A 593 -3.61 -11.44 -15.14
CA GLU A 593 -4.85 -10.80 -15.58
C GLU A 593 -5.54 -10.04 -14.44
N ASP A 594 -5.50 -10.54 -13.21
CA ASP A 594 -6.05 -9.85 -12.03
C ASP A 594 -5.34 -8.51 -11.76
N LEU A 595 -4.03 -8.45 -12.04
CA LEU A 595 -3.22 -7.24 -11.89
C LEU A 595 -3.36 -6.25 -13.05
N ASP A 596 -3.59 -6.74 -14.27
CA ASP A 596 -3.87 -5.90 -15.43
C ASP A 596 -5.29 -5.34 -15.37
N ASN A 597 -6.26 -6.12 -14.88
CA ASN A 597 -7.64 -5.69 -14.64
C ASN A 597 -7.75 -4.60 -13.56
N LEU A 598 -6.80 -4.53 -12.61
CA LEU A 598 -6.71 -3.41 -11.67
C LEU A 598 -6.61 -2.06 -12.38
N LYS A 599 -5.98 -1.96 -13.57
CA LYS A 599 -5.87 -0.70 -14.33
C LYS A 599 -7.24 -0.15 -14.79
N LEU A 600 -8.24 -1.01 -14.90
CA LEU A 600 -9.60 -0.65 -15.34
C LEU A 600 -10.52 -0.27 -14.16
N LEU A 601 -10.16 -0.68 -12.94
CA LEU A 601 -10.95 -0.49 -11.71
C LEU A 601 -10.63 0.84 -11.03
N GLY A 602 -11.20 1.95 -11.55
CA GLY A 602 -10.99 3.32 -11.07
C GLY A 602 -11.02 3.51 -9.53
N GLU A 603 -10.25 4.48 -9.03
CA GLU A 603 -9.83 4.69 -7.63
C GLU A 603 -10.86 4.41 -6.52
N TYR A 604 -10.40 3.71 -5.47
CA TYR A 604 -11.12 3.41 -4.23
C TYR A 604 -10.53 4.26 -3.09
N ASP A 605 -11.28 5.26 -2.62
CA ASP A 605 -10.86 6.10 -1.47
C ASP A 605 -11.40 5.50 -0.15
N PHE A 606 -10.48 5.12 0.74
CA PHE A 606 -10.80 4.50 2.03
C PHE A 606 -11.04 5.49 3.18
N LYS A 607 -10.86 6.80 2.98
CA LYS A 607 -10.88 7.77 4.11
C LYS A 607 -12.17 8.55 4.33
N ASN A 608 -13.12 8.48 3.41
CA ASN A 608 -14.38 9.20 3.55
C ASN A 608 -15.53 8.22 3.80
N GLU A 609 -16.00 8.14 5.04
CA GLU A 609 -17.22 7.43 5.49
C GLU A 609 -18.53 8.04 4.93
N THR A 610 -18.50 8.61 3.73
CA THR A 610 -19.69 9.05 3.01
C THR A 610 -19.72 8.34 1.67
N ILE A 611 -20.47 7.24 1.63
CA ILE A 611 -21.14 6.70 0.44
C ILE A 611 -20.31 6.92 -0.83
N ALA A 612 -19.26 6.11 -1.03
CA ALA A 612 -18.81 5.88 -2.39
C ALA A 612 -19.98 5.24 -3.12
N GLU A 613 -20.62 6.01 -4.00
CA GLU A 613 -21.45 5.48 -5.06
C GLU A 613 -20.73 4.27 -5.66
N ASN A 614 -21.37 3.10 -5.58
CA ASN A 614 -20.83 1.85 -6.08
C ASN A 614 -20.36 2.04 -7.53
N LYS A 615 -19.04 2.14 -7.73
CA LYS A 615 -18.39 2.31 -9.03
C LYS A 615 -18.56 1.11 -9.97
N TYR A 616 -19.26 0.06 -9.52
CA TYR A 616 -19.59 -1.10 -10.35
C TYR A 616 -20.78 -0.87 -11.29
N PHE A 617 -21.61 0.15 -11.08
CA PHE A 617 -22.66 0.48 -12.05
C PHE A 617 -22.92 1.98 -12.04
N LYS A 618 -22.81 2.63 -13.22
CA LYS A 618 -23.67 3.79 -13.46
C LYS A 618 -25.09 3.28 -13.19
N LEU A 619 -25.70 3.73 -12.10
CA LEU A 619 -27.14 3.56 -11.89
C LEU A 619 -27.79 4.31 -13.06
N ASN A 620 -28.03 3.61 -14.16
CA ASN A 620 -28.93 4.12 -15.17
C ASN A 620 -30.27 4.20 -14.45
N ASN A 621 -30.75 5.43 -14.23
CA ASN A 621 -32.07 5.70 -13.65
C ASN A 621 -33.14 5.30 -14.68
N THR A 622 -33.20 4.03 -15.05
CA THR A 622 -34.27 3.45 -15.82
C THR A 622 -35.46 3.25 -14.90
N GLU A 623 -36.52 4.02 -15.17
CA GLU A 623 -37.78 4.02 -14.42
C GLU A 623 -38.28 2.56 -14.25
N GLY A 624 -38.35 2.08 -13.01
CA GLY A 624 -38.78 0.70 -12.70
C GLY A 624 -37.66 -0.33 -12.45
N THR A 625 -36.40 0.09 -12.32
CA THR A 625 -35.27 -0.81 -12.00
C THR A 625 -34.95 -0.83 -10.50
N PHE A 626 -35.07 -1.99 -9.87
CA PHE A 626 -34.68 -2.25 -8.48
C PHE A 626 -33.27 -2.85 -8.42
N TYR A 627 -32.43 -2.35 -7.52
CA TYR A 627 -31.12 -2.89 -7.19
C TYR A 627 -31.16 -3.42 -5.76
N VAL A 628 -31.11 -4.73 -5.59
CA VAL A 628 -31.23 -5.42 -4.30
C VAL A 628 -29.85 -5.83 -3.83
N THR A 629 -29.60 -5.69 -2.53
CA THR A 629 -28.36 -6.07 -1.86
C THR A 629 -28.69 -6.90 -0.61
N SER A 630 -27.98 -7.99 -0.38
CA SER A 630 -28.15 -8.90 0.76
C SER A 630 -26.79 -9.17 1.37
N ALA A 631 -26.62 -9.08 2.69
CA ALA A 631 -25.33 -9.17 3.37
C ALA A 631 -25.29 -10.29 4.42
N SER A 632 -24.18 -11.03 4.46
CA SER A 632 -23.81 -11.89 5.57
C SER A 632 -23.06 -11.10 6.66
N ASN A 633 -23.36 -11.33 7.94
CA ASN A 633 -22.73 -10.61 9.07
C ASN A 633 -21.72 -11.44 9.87
N LEU A 634 -21.07 -12.44 9.24
CA LEU A 634 -20.05 -13.27 9.91
C LEU A 634 -18.62 -12.67 9.88
N SER A 635 -18.48 -11.40 9.47
CA SER A 635 -17.22 -10.67 9.59
C SER A 635 -17.46 -9.19 9.87
N SER A 636 -16.63 -8.59 10.73
CA SER A 636 -16.60 -7.13 11.03
C SER A 636 -16.22 -6.24 9.83
N VAL A 637 -16.33 -6.76 8.60
CA VAL A 637 -15.97 -6.12 7.33
C VAL A 637 -17.21 -5.81 6.47
N SER A 638 -18.41 -6.29 6.83
CA SER A 638 -19.66 -5.87 6.20
C SER A 638 -20.33 -4.77 7.04
N SER A 639 -20.15 -3.51 6.67
CA SER A 639 -20.99 -2.41 7.17
C SER A 639 -22.04 -1.99 6.14
N VAL A 640 -22.16 -2.70 5.01
CA VAL A 640 -23.20 -2.46 4.01
C VAL A 640 -24.43 -3.25 4.44
N PRO A 641 -25.46 -2.60 5.01
CA PRO A 641 -26.65 -3.33 5.37
C PRO A 641 -27.35 -3.79 4.09
N SER A 642 -27.95 -4.98 4.14
CA SER A 642 -28.89 -5.43 3.12
C SER A 642 -29.87 -4.30 2.80
N SER A 643 -30.08 -4.03 1.52
CA SER A 643 -30.83 -2.87 1.07
C SER A 643 -31.41 -3.04 -0.32
N ILE A 644 -32.50 -2.34 -0.61
CA ILE A 644 -33.07 -2.25 -1.96
C ILE A 644 -33.02 -0.79 -2.43
N VAL A 645 -32.58 -0.55 -3.66
CA VAL A 645 -32.50 0.76 -4.30
C VAL A 645 -33.43 0.80 -5.50
N LEU A 646 -34.31 1.78 -5.60
CA LEU A 646 -35.12 2.03 -6.81
C LEU A 646 -35.14 3.55 -7.07
N ASN A 647 -34.90 3.96 -8.31
CA ASN A 647 -34.88 5.39 -8.71
C ASN A 647 -34.04 6.25 -7.74
N GLY A 648 -32.85 5.77 -7.37
CA GLY A 648 -31.92 6.46 -6.44
C GLY A 648 -32.27 6.37 -4.94
N ARG A 649 -33.39 5.74 -4.55
CA ARG A 649 -33.84 5.66 -3.16
C ARG A 649 -33.48 4.32 -2.53
N LYS A 650 -32.75 4.33 -1.41
CA LYS A 650 -32.27 3.13 -0.69
C LYS A 650 -33.13 2.82 0.56
N LEU A 651 -33.72 1.64 0.64
CA LEU A 651 -34.34 1.09 1.86
C LEU A 651 -33.41 0.07 2.50
N LYS A 652 -33.18 0.19 3.81
CA LYS A 652 -32.47 -0.80 4.61
C LYS A 652 -33.39 -1.98 4.96
N ILE A 653 -32.89 -3.20 4.80
CA ILE A 653 -33.59 -4.45 5.08
C ILE A 653 -33.26 -4.84 6.54
N SER A 654 -34.25 -5.39 7.25
CA SER A 654 -34.07 -5.88 8.63
C SER A 654 -33.29 -7.19 8.63
N LYS A 655 -32.72 -7.56 9.79
CA LYS A 655 -32.10 -8.87 9.98
C LYS A 655 -33.13 -9.99 9.76
N GLY A 656 -32.65 -11.18 9.39
CA GLY A 656 -33.47 -12.33 9.04
C GLY A 656 -34.03 -12.31 7.62
N LEU A 657 -35.16 -12.99 7.40
CA LEU A 657 -35.78 -13.15 6.07
C LEU A 657 -36.85 -12.08 5.84
N ASN A 658 -36.77 -11.42 4.69
CA ASN A 658 -37.65 -10.33 4.31
C ASN A 658 -38.34 -10.64 2.97
N VAL A 659 -39.65 -10.46 2.91
CA VAL A 659 -40.43 -10.49 1.66
C VAL A 659 -40.88 -9.07 1.34
N ILE A 660 -40.43 -8.56 0.21
CA ILE A 660 -40.67 -7.18 -0.21
C ILE A 660 -41.52 -7.23 -1.48
N GLN A 661 -42.75 -6.73 -1.38
CA GLN A 661 -43.62 -6.53 -2.53
C GLN A 661 -43.20 -5.25 -3.26
N LEU A 662 -43.15 -5.35 -4.58
CA LEU A 662 -42.67 -4.29 -5.44
C LEU A 662 -43.87 -3.61 -6.10
N HIS A 663 -43.89 -2.28 -6.06
CA HIS A 663 -44.79 -1.42 -6.83
C HIS A 663 -43.93 -0.57 -7.78
N ASN A 664 -44.48 0.21 -8.71
CA ASN A 664 -43.66 1.17 -9.44
C ASN A 664 -44.40 2.51 -9.45
N PRO A 665 -43.83 3.57 -8.84
CA PRO A 665 -42.42 3.74 -8.43
C PRO A 665 -42.12 3.47 -6.94
N SER A 666 -42.88 2.63 -6.23
CA SER A 666 -42.72 2.42 -4.77
C SER A 666 -42.53 0.94 -4.39
N TRP A 667 -42.35 0.62 -3.11
CA TRP A 667 -42.31 -0.76 -2.64
C TRP A 667 -42.86 -0.83 -1.23
N THR A 668 -43.31 -2.01 -0.81
CA THR A 668 -43.71 -2.26 0.59
C THR A 668 -43.03 -3.51 1.11
N ILE A 669 -42.47 -3.42 2.31
CA ILE A 669 -42.04 -4.60 3.06
C ILE A 669 -43.31 -5.30 3.54
N THR A 670 -43.63 -6.46 2.97
CA THR A 670 -44.84 -7.21 3.31
C THR A 670 -44.62 -8.14 4.49
N TYR A 671 -43.36 -8.55 4.72
CA TYR A 671 -42.97 -9.43 5.83
C TYR A 671 -41.47 -9.30 6.17
N SER A 672 -41.14 -9.36 7.47
CA SER A 672 -39.77 -9.29 7.99
C SER A 672 -39.72 -10.05 9.32
N VAL A 673 -38.80 -11.00 9.49
CA VAL A 673 -38.69 -11.81 10.73
C VAL A 673 -37.24 -12.09 11.12
N ASP A 674 -36.91 -11.80 12.38
CA ASP A 674 -35.63 -12.02 13.07
C ASP A 674 -35.45 -13.48 13.62
N ASN A 675 -35.90 -14.51 12.90
CA ASN A 675 -35.77 -15.97 13.23
C ASN A 675 -36.82 -16.62 14.16
N GLY A 676 -38.10 -16.76 13.76
CA GLY A 676 -38.99 -17.62 14.57
C GLY A 676 -40.42 -17.94 14.13
N ASN A 677 -40.88 -17.62 12.91
CA ASN A 677 -42.24 -18.04 12.52
C ASN A 677 -42.41 -18.27 11.02
N ILE A 678 -41.68 -19.26 10.50
CA ILE A 678 -41.56 -19.53 9.06
C ILE A 678 -42.88 -20.08 8.44
N ASN A 679 -43.80 -20.63 9.24
CA ASN A 679 -45.15 -21.02 8.76
C ASN A 679 -45.97 -19.83 8.20
N LYS A 680 -45.64 -18.58 8.56
CA LYS A 680 -46.22 -17.37 7.94
C LYS A 680 -45.56 -17.02 6.60
N LEU A 681 -44.29 -17.37 6.39
CA LEU A 681 -43.54 -17.09 5.16
C LEU A 681 -44.15 -17.84 3.97
N SER A 682 -44.38 -19.15 4.11
CA SER A 682 -44.96 -19.99 3.04
C SER A 682 -46.37 -19.53 2.67
N LYS A 683 -47.21 -19.16 3.65
CA LYS A 683 -48.55 -18.60 3.42
C LYS A 683 -48.53 -17.27 2.66
N ILE A 684 -47.59 -16.37 2.97
CA ILE A 684 -47.45 -15.06 2.30
C ILE A 684 -46.97 -15.27 0.86
N ILE A 685 -45.99 -16.14 0.63
CA ILE A 685 -45.52 -16.48 -0.72
C ILE A 685 -46.66 -17.09 -1.56
N LYS A 686 -47.44 -18.03 -1.00
CA LYS A 686 -48.62 -18.62 -1.66
C LYS A 686 -49.65 -17.54 -2.04
N LYS A 687 -49.95 -16.60 -1.12
CA LYS A 687 -50.88 -15.49 -1.37
C LYS A 687 -50.38 -14.56 -2.48
N LEU A 688 -49.12 -14.12 -2.43
CA LEU A 688 -48.54 -13.22 -3.44
C LEU A 688 -48.50 -13.87 -4.83
N LYS A 689 -48.21 -15.18 -4.89
CA LYS A 689 -48.30 -15.97 -6.14
C LYS A 689 -49.73 -16.02 -6.68
N GLN A 690 -50.73 -16.29 -5.83
CA GLN A 690 -52.15 -16.31 -6.23
C GLN A 690 -52.64 -14.94 -6.75
N GLU A 691 -52.22 -13.86 -6.10
CA GLU A 691 -52.58 -12.49 -6.48
C GLU A 691 -51.76 -11.94 -7.67
N LYS A 692 -50.86 -12.74 -8.27
CA LYS A 692 -49.96 -12.35 -9.36
C LYS A 692 -49.15 -11.07 -9.04
N ARG A 693 -48.74 -10.90 -7.79
CA ARG A 693 -47.91 -9.76 -7.35
C ARG A 693 -46.44 -10.01 -7.64
N GLN A 694 -45.69 -8.93 -7.90
CA GLN A 694 -44.23 -8.99 -7.99
C GLN A 694 -43.62 -8.76 -6.62
N PHE A 695 -42.67 -9.62 -6.23
CA PHE A 695 -42.01 -9.56 -4.94
C PHE A 695 -40.60 -10.15 -5.00
N ILE A 696 -39.77 -9.73 -4.05
CA ILE A 696 -38.47 -10.32 -3.77
C ILE A 696 -38.41 -10.92 -2.36
N ILE A 697 -37.51 -11.86 -2.17
CA ILE A 697 -37.12 -12.40 -0.88
C ILE A 697 -35.63 -12.07 -0.68
N VAL A 698 -35.30 -11.49 0.48
CA VAL A 698 -33.94 -11.08 0.80
C VAL A 698 -33.59 -11.50 2.23
N ALA A 699 -32.45 -12.15 2.39
CA ALA A 699 -31.86 -12.47 3.69
C ALA A 699 -30.92 -11.36 4.16
N ASP A 700 -30.88 -11.10 5.46
CA ASP A 700 -29.81 -10.31 6.10
C ASP A 700 -29.41 -11.02 7.38
N ASN A 701 -28.26 -11.71 7.41
CA ASN A 701 -27.82 -12.43 8.60
C ASN A 701 -28.88 -13.41 9.18
N VAL A 702 -29.41 -14.27 8.32
CA VAL A 702 -30.39 -15.32 8.66
C VAL A 702 -29.73 -16.45 9.46
N GLU A 703 -30.46 -17.09 10.37
CA GLU A 703 -30.02 -18.30 11.10
C GLU A 703 -30.40 -19.59 10.33
N ASP A 704 -29.85 -20.73 10.75
CA ASP A 704 -30.11 -22.02 10.10
C ASP A 704 -31.61 -22.40 10.07
N ILE A 705 -32.08 -22.94 8.94
CA ILE A 705 -33.42 -23.55 8.86
C ILE A 705 -33.37 -24.98 9.41
N GLU A 706 -33.73 -25.19 10.67
CA GLU A 706 -33.60 -26.52 11.32
C GLU A 706 -34.72 -27.51 10.97
N SER A 707 -35.92 -27.05 10.58
CA SER A 707 -37.08 -27.94 10.33
C SER A 707 -37.05 -28.63 8.96
N ALA A 708 -37.06 -29.96 8.95
CA ALA A 708 -37.09 -30.78 7.73
C ALA A 708 -38.40 -30.67 6.94
N GLU A 709 -39.54 -30.52 7.63
CA GLU A 709 -40.86 -30.29 7.02
C GLU A 709 -40.86 -28.98 6.22
N LEU A 710 -40.26 -27.93 6.80
CA LEU A 710 -40.16 -26.63 6.19
C LEU A 710 -39.20 -26.59 4.99
N ARG A 711 -38.06 -27.31 5.06
CA ARG A 711 -37.17 -27.47 3.89
C ARG A 711 -37.91 -28.12 2.72
N SER A 712 -38.81 -29.05 3.02
CA SER A 712 -39.67 -29.70 2.02
C SER A 712 -40.72 -28.72 1.46
N GLU A 713 -41.40 -27.93 2.30
CA GLU A 713 -42.38 -26.93 1.85
C GLU A 713 -41.76 -25.83 0.98
N LEU A 714 -40.56 -25.32 1.34
CA LEU A 714 -39.84 -24.34 0.53
C LEU A 714 -39.44 -24.92 -0.84
N LYS A 715 -39.04 -26.19 -0.88
CA LYS A 715 -38.73 -26.91 -2.13
C LYS A 715 -39.98 -27.03 -3.01
N GLU A 716 -41.13 -27.40 -2.44
CA GLU A 716 -42.41 -27.46 -3.17
C GLU A 716 -42.87 -26.10 -3.73
N LEU A 717 -42.54 -25.01 -3.04
CA LEU A 717 -42.82 -23.65 -3.52
C LEU A 717 -41.92 -23.20 -4.68
N GLY A 718 -40.85 -23.93 -4.95
CA GLY A 718 -39.84 -23.65 -5.98
C GLY A 718 -38.60 -22.92 -5.47
N LEU A 719 -38.35 -22.89 -4.15
CA LEU A 719 -37.20 -22.25 -3.51
C LEU A 719 -36.15 -23.31 -3.12
N ASN A 720 -35.36 -23.73 -4.11
CA ASN A 720 -34.40 -24.82 -4.03
C ASN A 720 -33.09 -24.46 -3.32
N LYS A 721 -32.71 -23.17 -3.27
CA LYS A 721 -31.49 -22.72 -2.56
C LYS A 721 -31.82 -22.27 -1.14
N LEU A 722 -32.95 -21.59 -0.95
CA LEU A 722 -33.35 -21.09 0.38
C LEU A 722 -33.52 -22.21 1.42
N ASN A 723 -33.95 -23.40 0.99
CA ASN A 723 -34.11 -24.54 1.89
C ASN A 723 -32.78 -25.09 2.47
N TYR A 724 -31.62 -24.66 1.93
CA TYR A 724 -30.27 -24.98 2.41
C TYR A 724 -29.56 -23.75 3.01
N ILE A 725 -30.25 -22.65 3.29
CA ILE A 725 -29.60 -21.47 3.87
C ILE A 725 -29.07 -21.75 5.27
N HIS A 726 -27.89 -21.20 5.55
CA HIS A 726 -27.18 -21.35 6.81
C HIS A 726 -26.84 -20.00 7.45
N LYS A 727 -26.50 -20.02 8.74
CA LYS A 727 -26.05 -18.84 9.47
C LYS A 727 -24.90 -18.15 8.74
N GLY A 728 -25.09 -16.88 8.40
CA GLY A 728 -24.07 -16.08 7.71
C GLY A 728 -24.03 -16.22 6.20
N TYR A 729 -25.10 -16.66 5.57
CA TYR A 729 -25.27 -16.54 4.12
C TYR A 729 -26.14 -15.34 3.77
N SER A 730 -25.81 -14.67 2.67
CA SER A 730 -26.72 -13.76 1.97
C SER A 730 -27.57 -14.54 0.98
N TYR A 731 -28.76 -14.03 0.71
CA TYR A 731 -29.71 -14.65 -0.20
C TYR A 731 -30.62 -13.60 -0.84
N ILE A 732 -30.80 -13.69 -2.16
CA ILE A 732 -31.76 -12.89 -2.92
C ILE A 732 -32.54 -13.84 -3.83
N SER A 733 -33.87 -13.72 -3.84
CA SER A 733 -34.68 -14.29 -4.90
C SER A 733 -35.80 -13.38 -5.35
N TYR A 734 -36.25 -13.55 -6.59
CA TYR A 734 -37.41 -12.86 -7.12
C TYR A 734 -38.27 -13.81 -7.95
N TYR A 735 -39.56 -13.52 -8.01
CA TYR A 735 -40.54 -14.35 -8.72
C TYR A 735 -40.84 -13.75 -10.09
N GLU A 736 -40.43 -14.44 -11.15
CA GLU A 736 -40.58 -14.00 -12.53
C GLU A 736 -41.06 -15.17 -13.40
N ASN A 737 -42.03 -14.92 -14.30
CA ASN A 737 -42.56 -15.91 -15.26
C ASN A 737 -42.98 -17.26 -14.65
N GLY A 738 -43.46 -17.28 -13.41
CA GLY A 738 -43.95 -18.48 -12.74
C GLY A 738 -42.89 -19.29 -11.99
N ILE A 739 -41.63 -18.85 -12.03
CA ILE A 739 -40.48 -19.51 -11.37
C ILE A 739 -39.73 -18.55 -10.45
N PHE A 740 -38.99 -19.10 -9.48
CA PHE A 740 -38.06 -18.33 -8.67
C PHE A 740 -36.68 -18.32 -9.32
N VAL A 741 -36.09 -17.13 -9.38
CA VAL A 741 -34.65 -16.97 -9.62
C VAL A 741 -33.99 -16.77 -8.26
N GLU A 742 -33.09 -17.68 -7.88
CA GLU A 742 -32.45 -17.71 -6.55
C GLU A 742 -30.92 -17.53 -6.62
N GLN A 743 -30.41 -16.63 -5.79
CA GLN A 743 -28.99 -16.36 -5.56
C GLN A 743 -28.70 -16.53 -4.07
N MET A 744 -27.60 -17.22 -3.72
CA MET A 744 -27.15 -17.47 -2.35
C MET A 744 -25.63 -17.43 -2.32
N ASP A 745 -25.04 -16.76 -1.33
CA ASP A 745 -23.59 -16.58 -1.19
C ASP A 745 -23.17 -16.41 0.28
N ASP A 746 -21.90 -16.60 0.61
CA ASP A 746 -21.33 -16.40 1.95
C ASP A 746 -20.87 -14.94 2.20
N GLU A 747 -20.97 -14.06 1.19
CA GLU A 747 -20.67 -12.61 1.25
C GLU A 747 -21.91 -11.72 1.05
N THR A 748 -21.78 -10.55 0.39
CA THR A 748 -22.90 -9.68 0.01
C THR A 748 -23.35 -9.93 -1.43
N LEU A 749 -24.59 -10.33 -1.65
CA LEU A 749 -25.21 -10.46 -2.98
C LEU A 749 -25.76 -9.14 -3.50
N PHE A 750 -25.78 -8.99 -4.82
CA PHE A 750 -26.36 -7.86 -5.54
C PHE A 750 -27.19 -8.37 -6.74
N SER A 751 -28.41 -7.86 -6.93
CA SER A 751 -29.25 -8.21 -8.09
C SER A 751 -30.00 -7.00 -8.63
N GLN A 752 -30.12 -6.90 -9.96
CA GLN A 752 -30.95 -5.91 -10.65
C GLN A 752 -32.26 -6.55 -11.13
N ILE A 753 -33.40 -5.90 -10.88
CA ILE A 753 -34.75 -6.43 -11.16
C ILE A 753 -35.61 -5.34 -11.79
N ASN A 754 -36.18 -5.59 -12.96
CA ASN A 754 -36.94 -4.58 -13.73
C ASN A 754 -38.46 -4.81 -13.64
N ILE A 755 -39.23 -3.74 -13.40
CA ILE A 755 -40.70 -3.75 -13.22
C ILE A 755 -41.38 -2.63 -14.02
N LYS A 756 -42.47 -2.94 -14.73
CA LYS A 756 -43.26 -1.97 -15.51
C LYS A 756 -44.11 -1.02 -14.60
N GLN A 757 -44.26 0.26 -14.98
CA GLN A 757 -44.93 1.32 -14.20
C GLN A 757 -46.47 1.35 -14.34
N ASP A 758 -47.18 1.83 -13.31
CA ASP A 758 -48.64 2.09 -13.31
C ASP A 758 -48.96 3.56 -13.66
N ASP A 759 -49.65 3.79 -14.79
CA ASP A 759 -49.90 5.12 -15.37
C ASP A 759 -50.80 6.05 -14.53
N LYS A 760 -51.65 5.51 -13.64
CA LYS A 760 -52.62 6.30 -12.86
C LYS A 760 -51.96 7.20 -11.82
N HIS A 761 -50.93 6.68 -11.14
CA HIS A 761 -50.22 7.39 -10.06
C HIS A 761 -49.44 8.60 -10.59
N LYS A 762 -48.86 8.49 -11.79
CA LYS A 762 -48.06 9.54 -12.44
C LYS A 762 -48.85 10.83 -12.68
N LYS A 763 -50.14 10.72 -13.00
CA LYS A 763 -51.02 11.87 -13.27
C LYS A 763 -51.37 12.66 -12.01
N GLU A 764 -51.58 11.97 -10.89
CA GLU A 764 -51.94 12.59 -9.61
C GLU A 764 -50.78 13.43 -9.04
N ILE A 765 -49.57 12.87 -9.03
CA ILE A 765 -48.36 13.56 -8.59
C ILE A 765 -48.10 14.84 -9.38
N ASN A 766 -48.24 14.78 -10.71
CA ASN A 766 -48.04 15.94 -11.58
C ASN A 766 -49.05 17.07 -11.32
N THR A 767 -50.23 16.73 -10.80
CA THR A 767 -51.25 17.72 -10.43
C THR A 767 -50.85 18.42 -9.12
N ILE A 768 -50.38 17.65 -8.13
CA ILE A 768 -49.94 18.17 -6.83
C ILE A 768 -48.75 19.14 -6.99
N LYS A 769 -47.76 18.79 -7.83
CA LYS A 769 -46.55 19.61 -8.07
C LYS A 769 -46.87 21.03 -8.56
N LYS A 770 -48.02 21.24 -9.22
CA LYS A 770 -48.43 22.53 -9.80
C LYS A 770 -49.21 23.43 -8.83
N ASP A 771 -49.63 22.92 -7.68
CA ASP A 771 -50.41 23.67 -6.70
C ASP A 771 -49.49 24.24 -5.59
N PRO A 772 -49.14 25.54 -5.62
CA PRO A 772 -48.23 26.12 -4.63
C PRO A 772 -48.82 26.15 -3.22
N SER A 773 -50.14 25.96 -3.06
CA SER A 773 -50.75 25.86 -1.73
C SER A 773 -50.37 24.57 -0.99
N ARG A 774 -49.75 23.61 -1.69
CA ARG A 774 -49.29 22.33 -1.14
C ARG A 774 -47.93 22.43 -0.44
N PHE A 775 -47.20 23.52 -0.63
CA PHE A 775 -45.82 23.65 -0.18
C PHE A 775 -45.62 24.96 0.58
N ILE A 776 -45.28 24.84 1.88
CA ILE A 776 -44.98 25.95 2.76
C ILE A 776 -43.45 26.04 2.90
N ALA A 777 -42.83 27.15 2.51
CA ALA A 777 -41.39 27.37 2.63
C ALA A 777 -41.03 27.51 4.12
N HIS A 778 -40.38 26.50 4.68
CA HIS A 778 -40.09 26.39 6.11
C HIS A 778 -38.96 27.31 6.54
N ALA A 779 -39.21 28.17 7.53
CA ALA A 779 -38.34 29.27 7.97
C ALA A 779 -37.84 30.17 6.82
N GLY A 780 -38.72 30.40 5.83
CA GLY A 780 -38.46 31.13 4.59
C GLY A 780 -37.92 30.25 3.45
N GLY A 781 -37.69 28.95 3.69
CA GLY A 781 -37.07 27.99 2.79
C GLY A 781 -35.53 28.01 2.86
N ALA A 782 -34.89 27.09 2.15
CA ALA A 782 -33.44 26.97 2.10
C ALA A 782 -32.82 28.05 1.19
N VAL A 783 -31.66 28.56 1.59
CA VAL A 783 -30.83 29.45 0.77
C VAL A 783 -29.35 29.09 0.99
N ASP A 784 -28.57 28.99 -0.08
CA ASP A 784 -27.18 28.49 -0.07
C ASP A 784 -27.01 27.11 0.60
N GLY A 785 -28.02 26.24 0.47
CA GLY A 785 -28.04 24.93 1.15
C GLY A 785 -28.18 25.01 2.68
N LYS A 786 -28.53 26.17 3.24
CA LYS A 786 -28.82 26.38 4.66
C LYS A 786 -30.33 26.53 4.87
N THR A 787 -30.85 25.83 5.86
CA THR A 787 -32.24 25.93 6.33
C THR A 787 -32.31 26.75 7.63
N TYR A 788 -33.53 27.13 8.05
CA TYR A 788 -33.76 27.89 9.28
C TYR A 788 -32.99 29.22 9.37
N THR A 789 -32.87 29.94 8.25
CA THR A 789 -32.21 31.25 8.24
C THR A 789 -33.16 32.37 8.67
N ASN A 790 -34.47 32.22 8.44
CA ASN A 790 -35.50 33.23 8.77
C ASN A 790 -35.16 34.62 8.23
N SER A 791 -34.69 34.69 6.97
CA SER A 791 -34.05 35.88 6.42
C SER A 791 -34.67 36.40 5.12
N LEU A 792 -34.36 37.66 4.79
CA LEU A 792 -34.82 38.29 3.55
C LEU A 792 -34.34 37.53 2.30
N GLU A 793 -33.12 37.00 2.33
CA GLU A 793 -32.55 36.24 1.21
C GLU A 793 -33.32 34.93 0.99
N ALA A 794 -33.73 34.24 2.06
CA ALA A 794 -34.54 33.03 1.95
C ALA A 794 -35.90 33.32 1.32
N LEU A 795 -36.59 34.38 1.76
CA LEU A 795 -37.86 34.82 1.17
C LEU A 795 -37.72 35.13 -0.33
N ASN A 796 -36.74 35.96 -0.70
CA ASN A 796 -36.51 36.36 -2.10
C ASN A 796 -36.16 35.14 -2.98
N TYR A 797 -35.23 34.31 -2.51
CA TYR A 797 -34.80 33.13 -3.26
C TYR A 797 -35.98 32.17 -3.47
N ASN A 798 -36.68 31.79 -2.42
CA ASN A 798 -37.75 30.78 -2.52
C ASN A 798 -39.02 31.31 -3.23
N TYR A 799 -39.29 32.62 -3.16
CA TYR A 799 -40.34 33.23 -3.98
C TYR A 799 -40.05 33.12 -5.49
N SER A 800 -38.78 33.35 -5.88
CA SER A 800 -38.34 33.19 -7.28
C SER A 800 -38.43 31.75 -7.79
N ARG A 801 -38.41 30.77 -6.87
CA ARG A 801 -38.50 29.34 -7.20
C ARG A 801 -39.94 28.83 -7.34
N GLY A 802 -40.93 29.57 -6.84
CA GLY A 802 -42.35 29.23 -6.99
C GLY A 802 -43.13 29.15 -5.69
N PHE A 803 -42.48 29.25 -4.52
CA PHE A 803 -43.20 29.28 -3.25
C PHE A 803 -44.12 30.50 -3.16
N ARG A 804 -45.31 30.29 -2.59
CA ARG A 804 -46.27 31.35 -2.25
C ARG A 804 -46.68 31.34 -0.79
N TYR A 805 -46.38 30.27 -0.05
CA TYR A 805 -46.62 30.17 1.38
C TYR A 805 -45.26 30.14 2.06
N PHE A 806 -45.02 31.07 2.99
CA PHE A 806 -43.75 31.21 3.70
C PHE A 806 -44.00 31.10 5.18
N GLU A 807 -43.45 30.08 5.82
CA GLU A 807 -43.41 30.00 7.25
C GLU A 807 -42.20 30.75 7.79
N LEU A 808 -42.40 31.57 8.82
CA LEU A 808 -41.34 32.22 9.58
C LEU A 808 -41.56 31.99 11.08
N ASP A 809 -40.47 31.71 11.79
CA ASP A 809 -40.46 31.59 13.24
C ASP A 809 -40.52 32.98 13.86
N PHE A 810 -41.42 33.22 14.82
CA PHE A 810 -41.51 34.52 15.50
C PHE A 810 -41.22 34.43 16.99
N ILE A 811 -40.32 35.30 17.45
CA ILE A 811 -40.08 35.58 18.87
C ILE A 811 -40.11 37.08 19.13
N LYS A 812 -40.26 37.47 20.40
CA LYS A 812 -40.23 38.86 20.82
C LYS A 812 -38.88 39.24 21.41
N THR A 813 -38.37 40.40 21.02
CA THR A 813 -37.23 41.07 21.65
C THR A 813 -37.60 41.57 23.04
N VAL A 814 -36.59 41.96 23.83
CA VAL A 814 -36.81 42.47 25.20
C VAL A 814 -37.61 43.78 25.25
N ASP A 815 -37.64 44.52 24.15
CA ASP A 815 -38.44 45.74 23.92
C ASP A 815 -39.78 45.45 23.19
N ASN A 816 -40.25 44.19 23.21
CA ASN A 816 -41.57 43.74 22.76
C ASN A 816 -41.86 43.87 21.24
N HIS A 817 -40.85 43.73 20.38
CA HIS A 817 -41.02 43.69 18.93
C HIS A 817 -40.97 42.26 18.38
N PHE A 818 -41.84 41.95 17.42
CA PHE A 818 -41.79 40.67 16.70
C PHE A 818 -40.65 40.66 15.68
N VAL A 819 -39.81 39.63 15.78
CA VAL A 819 -38.68 39.39 14.88
C VAL A 819 -38.65 37.93 14.41
N ALA A 820 -38.12 37.70 13.20
CA ALA A 820 -38.04 36.37 12.61
C ALA A 820 -36.82 35.59 13.15
N ALA A 821 -37.05 34.71 14.13
CA ALA A 821 -36.04 33.83 14.69
C ALA A 821 -36.69 32.67 15.47
N HIS A 822 -36.07 31.49 15.43
CA HIS A 822 -36.60 30.27 16.04
C HIS A 822 -36.52 30.25 17.58
N ASP A 823 -35.35 30.60 18.14
CA ASP A 823 -35.14 30.72 19.58
C ASP A 823 -33.88 31.55 19.87
N TRP A 824 -33.86 32.22 21.03
CA TRP A 824 -32.73 33.06 21.43
C TRP A 824 -31.44 32.26 21.66
N GLY A 825 -31.51 31.00 22.13
CA GLY A 825 -30.32 30.20 22.43
C GLY A 825 -29.50 29.91 21.17
N LYS A 826 -30.17 29.38 20.14
CA LYS A 826 -29.55 29.10 18.84
C LYS A 826 -29.15 30.39 18.12
N TRP A 827 -30.02 31.41 18.10
CA TRP A 827 -29.70 32.68 17.43
C TRP A 827 -28.47 33.35 18.05
N LYS A 828 -28.37 33.40 19.39
CA LYS A 828 -27.20 33.94 20.08
C LYS A 828 -25.94 33.15 19.76
N LYS A 829 -26.02 31.81 19.79
CA LYS A 829 -24.90 30.93 19.46
C LYS A 829 -24.40 31.13 18.03
N ASP A 830 -25.32 31.18 17.07
CA ASP A 830 -25.01 31.34 15.64
C ASP A 830 -24.43 32.74 15.31
N ASN A 831 -24.59 33.70 16.23
CA ASN A 831 -24.13 35.08 16.09
C ASN A 831 -23.16 35.53 17.20
N PHE A 832 -22.55 34.57 17.91
CA PHE A 832 -21.49 34.80 18.91
C PHE A 832 -21.88 35.67 20.13
N PHE A 833 -23.16 35.68 20.51
CA PHE A 833 -23.64 36.28 21.76
C PHE A 833 -23.63 35.26 22.92
N LYS A 834 -23.54 35.76 24.15
CA LYS A 834 -23.61 34.93 25.35
C LYS A 834 -25.07 34.58 25.69
N PRO A 835 -25.33 33.40 26.30
CA PRO A 835 -26.70 32.99 26.66
C PRO A 835 -27.48 34.04 27.49
N GLU A 836 -26.81 34.78 28.36
CA GLU A 836 -27.36 35.81 29.24
C GLU A 836 -27.67 37.15 28.57
N ASP A 837 -27.22 37.41 27.34
CA ASP A 837 -27.39 38.70 26.68
C ASP A 837 -28.87 39.00 26.34
N SER A 838 -29.35 40.21 26.64
CA SER A 838 -30.70 40.63 26.25
C SER A 838 -30.70 41.21 24.83
N ILE A 839 -31.61 40.75 23.96
CA ILE A 839 -31.65 41.18 22.56
C ILE A 839 -32.80 42.18 22.34
N SER A 840 -32.46 43.45 22.12
CA SER A 840 -33.39 44.51 21.66
C SER A 840 -33.61 44.45 20.15
N LEU A 841 -34.62 45.17 19.64
CA LEU A 841 -34.84 45.27 18.19
C LEU A 841 -33.62 45.86 17.47
N GLU A 842 -33.04 46.93 18.02
CA GLU A 842 -31.84 47.56 17.46
C GLU A 842 -30.66 46.59 17.38
N THR A 843 -30.45 45.80 18.43
CA THR A 843 -29.40 44.77 18.45
C THR A 843 -29.66 43.71 17.39
N PHE A 844 -30.90 43.20 17.31
CA PHE A 844 -31.29 42.19 16.34
C PHE A 844 -31.07 42.66 14.89
N MET A 845 -31.46 43.91 14.59
CA MET A 845 -31.35 44.46 13.23
C MET A 845 -29.93 44.84 12.81
N SER A 846 -29.02 45.08 13.76
CA SER A 846 -27.61 45.40 13.47
C SER A 846 -26.75 44.18 13.11
N VAL A 847 -27.25 42.96 13.35
CA VAL A 847 -26.49 41.71 13.17
C VAL A 847 -27.06 40.90 12.03
N LYS A 848 -26.21 40.57 11.04
CA LYS A 848 -26.56 39.58 10.02
C LYS A 848 -26.52 38.18 10.62
N ASN A 849 -27.62 37.44 10.52
CA ASN A 849 -27.70 36.07 11.02
C ASN A 849 -26.63 35.20 10.34
N LYS A 850 -25.82 34.48 11.12
CA LYS A 850 -24.64 33.71 10.67
C LYS A 850 -23.63 34.54 9.86
N GLY A 851 -23.55 35.84 10.14
CA GLY A 851 -22.67 36.80 9.45
C GLY A 851 -23.06 37.14 8.01
N LYS A 852 -24.17 36.60 7.49
CA LYS A 852 -24.54 36.73 6.07
C LYS A 852 -25.97 37.17 5.82
N TYR A 853 -26.93 36.63 6.57
CA TYR A 853 -28.35 36.72 6.25
C TYR A 853 -29.02 37.91 6.92
N THR A 854 -29.81 38.66 6.16
CA THR A 854 -30.44 39.90 6.64
C THR A 854 -31.58 39.59 7.62
N PRO A 855 -31.54 40.12 8.86
CA PRO A 855 -32.58 39.91 9.85
C PRO A 855 -33.90 40.56 9.42
N LEU A 856 -35.02 40.00 9.89
CA LEU A 856 -36.36 40.47 9.55
C LEU A 856 -37.14 40.84 10.83
N SER A 857 -37.44 42.12 11.01
CA SER A 857 -38.49 42.55 11.94
C SER A 857 -39.84 42.64 11.23
N MET A 858 -40.91 42.91 11.98
CA MET A 858 -42.23 43.15 11.39
C MET A 858 -42.23 44.28 10.33
N VAL A 859 -41.32 45.26 10.43
CA VAL A 859 -41.19 46.35 9.44
C VAL A 859 -40.74 45.79 8.08
N GLU A 860 -39.65 45.01 8.05
CA GLU A 860 -39.13 44.42 6.81
C GLU A 860 -40.09 43.38 6.24
N ILE A 861 -40.73 42.58 7.10
CA ILE A 861 -41.73 41.59 6.70
C ILE A 861 -42.91 42.28 6.02
N ASN A 862 -43.47 43.32 6.65
CA ASN A 862 -44.56 44.07 6.05
C ASN A 862 -44.16 44.75 4.73
N ALA A 863 -42.93 45.27 4.63
CA ALA A 863 -42.42 45.83 3.38
C ALA A 863 -42.34 44.75 2.29
N TRP A 864 -41.85 43.56 2.62
CA TRP A 864 -41.75 42.44 1.68
C TRP A 864 -43.13 41.96 1.22
N PHE A 865 -44.08 41.73 2.15
CA PHE A 865 -45.43 41.25 1.83
C PHE A 865 -46.32 42.31 1.15
N LYS A 866 -45.96 43.60 1.19
CA LYS A 866 -46.59 44.64 0.34
C LYS A 866 -46.21 44.48 -1.12
N ASN A 867 -44.96 44.10 -1.39
CA ASN A 867 -44.41 43.93 -2.74
C ASN A 867 -44.75 42.56 -3.34
N HIS A 868 -45.13 41.58 -2.52
CA HIS A 868 -45.47 40.22 -2.95
C HIS A 868 -46.93 39.90 -2.58
N LYS A 869 -47.88 40.39 -3.39
CA LYS A 869 -49.32 40.35 -3.09
C LYS A 869 -49.93 38.94 -3.11
N ASP A 870 -49.30 38.00 -3.79
CA ASP A 870 -49.69 36.59 -3.88
C ASP A 870 -49.01 35.70 -2.82
N ALA A 871 -48.15 36.27 -1.97
CA ALA A 871 -47.53 35.55 -0.86
C ALA A 871 -48.43 35.53 0.39
N ILE A 872 -48.44 34.39 1.08
CA ILE A 872 -49.14 34.11 2.33
C ILE A 872 -48.11 33.85 3.42
N LEU A 873 -48.26 34.54 4.55
CA LEU A 873 -47.43 34.34 5.73
C LEU A 873 -48.04 33.20 6.56
N VAL A 874 -47.23 32.18 6.82
CA VAL A 874 -47.46 31.17 7.83
C VAL A 874 -46.59 31.53 9.04
N THR A 875 -47.12 31.49 10.27
CA THR A 875 -46.31 31.80 11.46
C THR A 875 -45.99 30.54 12.23
N ASP A 876 -44.77 30.41 12.75
CA ASP A 876 -44.44 29.47 13.82
C ASP A 876 -44.04 30.24 15.11
N LYS A 877 -44.04 29.55 16.26
CA LYS A 877 -43.63 30.01 17.60
C LYS A 877 -44.48 31.10 18.28
N VAL A 878 -45.33 31.82 17.55
CA VAL A 878 -46.23 32.83 18.11
C VAL A 878 -47.63 32.26 18.40
N ASN A 879 -48.23 32.66 19.53
CA ASN A 879 -49.55 32.18 19.96
C ASN A 879 -50.48 33.31 20.45
N THR A 880 -50.26 34.55 19.97
CA THR A 880 -51.09 35.73 20.24
C THR A 880 -51.73 36.24 18.93
N PRO A 881 -52.83 35.60 18.45
CA PRO A 881 -53.33 35.81 17.10
C PRO A 881 -53.74 37.25 16.80
N LYS A 882 -54.50 37.87 17.71
CA LYS A 882 -55.00 39.23 17.51
C LYS A 882 -53.84 40.24 17.43
N GLU A 883 -52.95 40.19 18.40
CA GLU A 883 -51.78 41.07 18.47
C GLU A 883 -50.91 40.95 17.21
N PHE A 884 -50.61 39.73 16.79
CA PHE A 884 -49.78 39.51 15.61
C PHE A 884 -50.49 39.96 14.32
N ALA A 885 -51.78 39.66 14.18
CA ALA A 885 -52.57 40.08 13.03
C ALA A 885 -52.71 41.59 12.94
N ASP A 886 -52.79 42.31 14.06
CA ASP A 886 -52.80 43.77 14.10
C ASP A 886 -51.44 44.37 13.66
N ALA A 887 -50.34 43.63 13.86
CA ALA A 887 -49.00 44.04 13.44
C ALA A 887 -48.68 43.71 11.96
N PHE A 888 -49.36 42.72 11.37
CA PHE A 888 -49.12 42.29 9.98
C PHE A 888 -49.94 43.09 8.96
N VAL A 889 -49.34 43.38 7.81
CA VAL A 889 -49.91 44.29 6.79
C VAL A 889 -51.25 43.82 6.19
N ASP A 890 -51.49 42.51 6.11
CA ASP A 890 -52.71 41.97 5.49
C ASP A 890 -53.18 40.68 6.17
N LYS A 891 -54.20 40.83 7.03
CA LYS A 891 -54.78 39.71 7.80
C LYS A 891 -55.36 38.60 6.91
N ASN A 892 -55.79 38.88 5.67
CA ASN A 892 -56.37 37.87 4.79
C ASN A 892 -55.33 36.89 4.24
N ARG A 893 -54.06 37.32 4.23
CA ARG A 893 -52.88 36.55 3.80
C ARG A 893 -52.05 36.03 4.97
N LEU A 894 -52.64 35.99 6.16
CA LEU A 894 -52.05 35.42 7.36
C LEU A 894 -52.66 34.06 7.68
N MET A 895 -51.80 33.07 7.94
CA MET A 895 -52.14 31.77 8.49
C MET A 895 -51.27 31.54 9.72
N MET A 896 -51.86 31.38 10.89
CA MET A 896 -51.07 31.23 12.12
C MET A 896 -51.02 29.79 12.57
N GLU A 897 -49.83 29.22 12.75
CA GLU A 897 -49.69 27.96 13.49
C GLU A 897 -49.91 28.23 14.98
N LEU A 898 -51.02 27.69 15.48
CA LEU A 898 -51.49 27.94 16.83
C LEU A 898 -51.43 26.68 17.66
N PHE A 899 -51.34 26.92 18.96
CA PHE A 899 -50.70 26.00 19.85
C PHE A 899 -51.47 25.72 21.13
N SER A 900 -52.55 26.47 21.34
CA SER A 900 -53.49 26.27 22.43
C SER A 900 -54.91 26.46 21.91
N LYS A 901 -55.87 25.76 22.53
CA LYS A 901 -57.29 25.89 22.19
C LYS A 901 -57.78 27.35 22.30
N LYS A 902 -57.32 28.08 23.33
CA LYS A 902 -57.64 29.50 23.54
C LYS A 902 -57.23 30.37 22.36
N ALA A 903 -56.04 30.16 21.80
CA ALA A 903 -55.57 30.93 20.65
C ALA A 903 -56.36 30.59 19.38
N ILE A 904 -56.72 29.32 19.14
CA ILE A 904 -57.59 28.95 18.01
C ILE A 904 -58.94 29.67 18.09
N ILE A 905 -59.56 29.69 19.27
CA ILE A 905 -60.83 30.39 19.49
C ILE A 905 -60.67 31.89 19.23
N GLU A 906 -59.60 32.51 19.74
CA GLU A 906 -59.31 33.93 19.49
C GLU A 906 -59.08 34.23 18.00
N ALA A 907 -58.34 33.38 17.29
CA ALA A 907 -58.12 33.51 15.86
C ALA A 907 -59.44 33.42 15.06
N ASN A 908 -60.27 32.41 15.36
CA ASN A 908 -61.58 32.25 14.73
C ASN A 908 -62.50 33.46 14.97
N ASN A 909 -62.54 33.97 16.20
CA ASN A 909 -63.35 35.16 16.56
C ASN A 909 -62.88 36.43 15.83
N ASN A 910 -61.63 36.47 15.36
CA ASN A 910 -61.07 37.60 14.61
C ASN A 910 -60.88 37.29 13.12
N ASN A 911 -61.47 36.20 12.60
CA ASN A 911 -61.36 35.75 11.20
C ASN A 911 -59.92 35.50 10.71
N ILE A 912 -59.03 35.07 11.61
CA ILE A 912 -57.64 34.73 11.28
C ILE A 912 -57.56 33.23 10.97
N LYS A 913 -56.98 32.88 9.82
CA LYS A 913 -56.78 31.47 9.46
C LYS A 913 -55.78 30.84 10.42
N CYS A 914 -56.11 29.68 10.99
CA CYS A 914 -55.23 28.96 11.90
C CYS A 914 -54.86 27.57 11.38
N ILE A 915 -53.62 27.16 11.66
CA ILE A 915 -53.11 25.79 11.53
C ILE A 915 -52.97 25.25 12.96
N ALA A 916 -53.69 24.19 13.32
CA ALA A 916 -53.59 23.62 14.66
C ALA A 916 -52.35 22.72 14.79
N ALA A 917 -51.46 23.06 15.71
CA ALA A 917 -50.25 22.28 15.97
C ALA A 917 -50.54 20.97 16.72
N PRO A 918 -49.71 19.91 16.55
CA PRO A 918 -49.94 18.59 17.18
C PRO A 918 -50.09 18.62 18.69
N ARG A 919 -49.47 19.62 19.36
CA ARG A 919 -49.51 19.72 20.82
C ARG A 919 -50.92 19.95 21.38
N ILE A 920 -51.81 20.53 20.58
CA ILE A 920 -53.22 20.73 20.94
C ILE A 920 -53.95 19.39 21.10
N PHE A 921 -53.52 18.38 20.34
CA PHE A 921 -54.14 17.05 20.30
C PHE A 921 -53.45 16.04 21.21
N LYS A 922 -52.42 16.47 21.98
CA LYS A 922 -51.63 15.58 22.83
C LYS A 922 -52.50 15.01 23.95
N GLY A 923 -52.48 13.68 24.11
CA GLY A 923 -53.23 12.97 25.15
C GLY A 923 -54.70 12.68 24.83
N LEU A 924 -55.23 13.14 23.69
CA LEU A 924 -56.59 12.85 23.25
C LEU A 924 -56.67 11.53 22.48
N SER A 925 -57.77 10.80 22.64
CA SER A 925 -58.12 9.67 21.77
C SER A 925 -58.47 10.16 20.36
N ILE A 926 -58.47 9.28 19.35
CA ILE A 926 -58.81 9.64 17.96
C ILE A 926 -60.17 10.34 17.89
N ASN A 927 -61.18 9.81 18.57
CA ASN A 927 -62.53 10.41 18.59
C ASN A 927 -62.53 11.80 19.24
N GLN A 928 -61.81 11.97 20.34
CA GLN A 928 -61.68 13.28 21.00
C GLN A 928 -60.95 14.31 20.12
N LYS A 929 -59.98 13.87 19.30
CA LYS A 929 -59.31 14.76 18.34
C LYS A 929 -60.26 15.22 17.25
N ILE A 930 -61.04 14.30 16.68
CA ILE A 930 -62.03 14.61 15.64
C ILE A 930 -63.08 15.59 16.19
N GLN A 931 -63.61 15.33 17.38
CA GLN A 931 -64.57 16.22 18.03
C GLN A 931 -64.00 17.62 18.27
N LEU A 932 -62.75 17.72 18.74
CA LEU A 932 -62.10 19.03 18.92
C LEU A 932 -61.95 19.82 17.61
N ILE A 933 -61.68 19.11 16.51
CA ILE A 933 -61.57 19.70 15.16
C ILE A 933 -62.91 20.25 14.70
N GLU A 934 -63.99 19.50 14.87
CA GLU A 934 -65.34 19.91 14.51
C GLU A 934 -65.83 21.07 15.39
N ASP A 935 -65.74 20.95 16.72
CA ASP A 935 -66.18 21.95 17.69
C ASP A 935 -65.55 23.33 17.50
N ASN A 936 -64.32 23.37 16.95
CA ASN A 936 -63.55 24.59 16.77
C ASN A 936 -63.33 24.95 15.28
N ASN A 937 -64.05 24.28 14.36
CA ASN A 937 -63.98 24.53 12.92
C ASN A 937 -62.54 24.57 12.37
N ILE A 938 -61.70 23.62 12.80
CA ILE A 938 -60.27 23.58 12.44
C ILE A 938 -60.13 23.04 11.02
N LYS A 939 -59.75 23.91 10.08
CA LYS A 939 -59.59 23.57 8.65
C LYS A 939 -58.17 23.14 8.27
N TYR A 940 -57.18 23.48 9.10
CA TYR A 940 -55.78 23.22 8.82
C TYR A 940 -55.07 22.65 10.06
N ILE A 941 -54.24 21.63 9.87
CA ILE A 941 -53.50 20.96 10.94
C ILE A 941 -52.07 20.73 10.46
N SER A 942 -51.09 20.98 11.32
CA SER A 942 -49.71 20.56 11.08
C SER A 942 -49.43 19.23 11.77
N VAL A 943 -48.65 18.35 11.16
CA VAL A 943 -48.26 17.04 11.75
C VAL A 943 -46.82 16.70 11.44
N SER A 944 -46.15 15.97 12.32
CA SER A 944 -44.83 15.42 12.01
C SER A 944 -44.96 14.36 10.93
N ARG A 945 -44.17 14.42 9.85
CA ARG A 945 -44.14 13.36 8.81
C ARG A 945 -44.03 11.96 9.40
N LYS A 946 -43.25 11.82 10.48
CA LYS A 946 -43.03 10.54 11.18
C LYS A 946 -44.30 9.88 11.70
N SER A 947 -45.40 10.61 11.94
CA SER A 947 -46.64 10.03 12.43
C SER A 947 -47.58 9.52 11.33
N ILE A 948 -47.34 9.86 10.06
CA ILE A 948 -48.25 9.55 8.93
C ILE A 948 -48.49 8.04 8.81
N ILE A 949 -47.41 7.27 8.67
CA ILE A 949 -47.50 5.83 8.40
C ILE A 949 -48.16 5.05 9.54
N SER A 950 -47.92 5.45 10.79
CA SER A 950 -48.53 4.80 11.95
C SER A 950 -49.98 5.20 12.21
N ASN A 951 -50.51 6.22 11.50
CA ASN A 951 -51.85 6.77 11.73
C ASN A 951 -52.63 7.00 10.42
N LYS A 952 -52.38 6.19 9.38
CA LYS A 952 -52.98 6.35 8.03
C LYS A 952 -54.50 6.51 8.08
N THR A 953 -55.19 5.65 8.82
CA THR A 953 -56.66 5.69 8.95
C THR A 953 -57.13 7.02 9.50
N TYR A 954 -56.50 7.52 10.58
CA TYR A 954 -56.86 8.79 11.20
C TYR A 954 -56.69 9.97 10.23
N TYR A 955 -55.58 10.04 9.51
CA TYR A 955 -55.35 11.14 8.56
C TYR A 955 -56.21 11.05 7.31
N THR A 956 -56.54 9.85 6.85
CA THR A 956 -57.50 9.64 5.77
C THR A 956 -58.89 10.17 6.16
N THR A 957 -59.37 9.82 7.36
CA THR A 957 -60.64 10.34 7.89
C THR A 957 -60.65 11.86 7.99
N LEU A 958 -59.58 12.48 8.46
CA LEU A 958 -59.49 13.94 8.52
C LEU A 958 -59.54 14.60 7.13
N LYS A 959 -58.89 14.00 6.13
CA LYS A 959 -58.91 14.49 4.75
C LYS A 959 -60.32 14.39 4.14
N GLU A 960 -61.05 13.31 4.45
CA GLU A 960 -62.46 13.13 4.07
C GLU A 960 -63.37 14.19 4.72
N LEU A 961 -63.06 14.61 5.94
CA LEU A 961 -63.73 15.74 6.62
C LEU A 961 -63.33 17.12 6.08
N GLY A 962 -62.52 17.18 5.03
CA GLY A 962 -62.08 18.43 4.38
C GLY A 962 -60.95 19.16 5.12
N VAL A 963 -60.30 18.52 6.10
CA VAL A 963 -59.18 19.10 6.85
C VAL A 963 -57.91 19.02 6.01
N LYS A 964 -57.21 20.16 5.87
CA LYS A 964 -55.94 20.24 5.16
C LYS A 964 -54.76 20.00 6.11
N ILE A 965 -54.14 18.84 5.97
CA ILE A 965 -53.02 18.40 6.81
C ILE A 965 -51.69 18.80 6.15
N TYR A 966 -50.85 19.55 6.84
CA TYR A 966 -49.50 19.90 6.41
C TYR A 966 -48.45 19.14 7.22
N ALA A 967 -47.57 18.40 6.55
CA ALA A 967 -46.52 17.64 7.23
C ALA A 967 -45.23 18.45 7.38
N TYR A 968 -44.71 18.54 8.60
CA TYR A 968 -43.40 19.12 8.92
C TYR A 968 -42.40 18.02 9.32
N HIS A 969 -41.14 18.40 9.62
CA HIS A 969 -40.01 17.46 9.80
C HIS A 969 -39.70 16.65 8.53
N ILE A 970 -39.90 17.26 7.37
CA ILE A 970 -39.41 16.73 6.09
C ILE A 970 -37.87 16.69 6.14
N SER A 971 -37.26 15.70 5.49
CA SER A 971 -35.80 15.52 5.46
C SER A 971 -35.11 15.22 6.81
N PHE A 972 -35.84 15.09 7.93
CA PHE A 972 -35.29 14.63 9.22
C PHE A 972 -34.71 13.20 9.15
N GLU A 973 -35.27 12.37 8.27
CA GLU A 973 -34.62 11.13 7.84
C GLU A 973 -34.04 11.42 6.46
N LYS A 974 -32.72 11.25 6.28
CA LYS A 974 -31.96 11.67 5.07
C LYS A 974 -32.56 11.23 3.73
N TRP A 975 -33.43 10.21 3.74
CA TRP A 975 -34.06 9.58 2.56
C TRP A 975 -35.57 9.86 2.42
N LYS A 976 -36.17 10.63 3.35
CA LYS A 976 -37.59 11.02 3.33
C LYS A 976 -37.74 12.54 3.18
N ASP A 977 -37.25 13.01 2.04
CA ASP A 977 -37.29 14.40 1.60
C ASP A 977 -38.66 14.80 1.03
N GLU A 978 -38.74 16.01 0.47
CA GLU A 978 -39.94 16.56 -0.17
C GLU A 978 -40.44 15.65 -1.29
N ASN A 979 -39.55 15.10 -2.11
CA ASN A 979 -39.89 14.20 -3.22
C ASN A 979 -40.40 12.84 -2.74
N TYR A 980 -39.80 12.29 -1.69
CA TYR A 980 -40.31 11.07 -1.06
C TYR A 980 -41.73 11.28 -0.54
N THR A 981 -41.94 12.38 0.19
CA THR A 981 -43.24 12.67 0.81
C THR A 981 -44.30 12.90 -0.27
N LEU A 982 -43.94 13.62 -1.34
CA LEU A 982 -44.76 13.82 -2.52
C LEU A 982 -45.21 12.48 -3.14
N LEU A 983 -44.28 11.55 -3.38
CA LEU A 983 -44.56 10.30 -4.10
C LEU A 983 -45.28 9.24 -3.25
N ASN A 984 -45.15 9.27 -1.93
CA ASN A 984 -45.57 8.15 -1.07
C ASN A 984 -46.58 8.51 0.02
N GLU A 985 -46.70 9.79 0.40
CA GLU A 985 -47.43 10.16 1.62
C GLU A 985 -48.54 11.21 1.37
N MET A 986 -48.55 11.85 0.19
CA MET A 986 -49.60 12.83 -0.20
C MET A 986 -51.01 12.22 -0.29
N GLU A 987 -51.13 10.91 -0.36
CA GLU A 987 -52.42 10.23 -0.23
C GLU A 987 -53.08 10.57 1.13
N PHE A 988 -52.29 10.67 2.21
CA PHE A 988 -52.79 10.86 3.58
C PHE A 988 -52.81 12.32 4.03
N ILE A 989 -52.14 13.23 3.33
CA ILE A 989 -52.00 14.62 3.72
C ILE A 989 -52.43 15.58 2.60
N TYR A 990 -52.50 16.88 2.91
CA TYR A 990 -52.76 17.93 1.94
C TYR A 990 -51.47 18.51 1.37
N GLY A 991 -50.48 18.82 2.20
CA GLY A 991 -49.25 19.50 1.79
C GLY A 991 -48.11 19.31 2.78
N ILE A 992 -46.98 19.97 2.57
CA ILE A 992 -45.76 19.83 3.38
C ILE A 992 -45.10 21.18 3.67
N TYR A 993 -44.37 21.24 4.78
CA TYR A 993 -43.36 22.27 5.04
C TYR A 993 -42.07 21.82 4.34
N ALA A 994 -41.69 22.53 3.30
CA ALA A 994 -40.58 22.19 2.41
C ALA A 994 -39.44 23.20 2.58
N ASP A 995 -38.21 22.69 2.59
CA ASP A 995 -37.01 23.52 2.60
C ASP A 995 -36.62 23.87 1.15
N ASN A 996 -36.83 22.96 0.18
CA ASN A 996 -36.47 23.18 -1.21
C ASN A 996 -37.67 23.05 -2.17
N TRP A 997 -37.70 23.90 -3.20
CA TRP A 997 -38.59 23.75 -4.36
C TRP A 997 -37.90 22.97 -5.48
N ASN A 998 -37.79 21.65 -5.34
CA ASN A 998 -37.18 20.79 -6.37
C ASN A 998 -38.10 19.62 -6.75
N PHE A 999 -39.16 19.93 -7.49
CA PHE A 999 -40.13 18.94 -7.98
C PHE A 999 -40.06 18.71 -9.51
N ASN A 1000 -39.13 19.35 -10.22
CA ASN A 1000 -39.07 19.38 -11.68
C ASN A 1000 -38.00 18.47 -12.31
N GLU A 1001 -37.38 17.60 -11.52
CA GLU A 1001 -36.47 16.55 -12.03
C GLU A 1001 -37.16 15.19 -12.10
#